data_AF-A0A6N9D1S5-F1
#
_entry.id   AF-A0A6N9D1S5-F1
#
_cell.length_a   1.000
_cell.length_b   1.000
_cell.length_c   1.000
_cell.angle_alpha   90.00
_cell.angle_beta   90.00
_cell.angle_gamma   90.00
#
_symmetry.space_group_name_H-M   'P 1'
#
loop_
_entity.id
_entity.type
_entity.pdbx_description
1 polymer ?
#
loop_
_entity_poly.entity_id
_entity_poly.type
_entity_poly.pdbx_seq_one_letter_code
_entity_poly.pdbx_strand_id
1 'polypeptide(L)'
;MNTKQSTSRVIPDLFSVIFGVVLATLVLSVVYFFSPLNKSATQADSITAENSTKSVSRNPDSAKTTQNPVDSLQEIGSLSDILELYATSFDRYLAIYHLCGPANELELEEFLKQAVELTTDESTEFWGQHFAGVILYRLVQSNSDRTQVLFAELDEATQSQVAYYIANEWATFDSEGAESFVAGLSDTPRYSAARGVIDAQRMLSTNELITLGETLEVSEYVEDVLTRMQFYEDKQNPEAAWQEISTDPELLGTDNYSRLLRIVEAWTRKSGLYVLDNVLEKLPDEGMKQPIVTRVLEIHAKTDPDAAFDYAVVNKGGRLGFNYDLFSIVDVWSKSNPSAAVDRISALDGDMQKQSLLDAVFRNMAEDDLDSMIEEIHRFPEGVRDSARSEAIESLMKENELEVALAIFAEIESDEMKQDAAYDIAEDWVDSDPKAAIDWVLNEPATESIRPMLSAMTLGRIAESDPEGAFEIARNQPLIGENSVGTEASVLEWISMRDVEAALKLLPKVREGKTKERAYVSVGSALAREGRLSESIELANDLPVERHDSYYTAVGTTAVTLGGMRSDSNTSIFDTLDLLPSETARSKTASSAILRNSFSKKYSDEEIETLKGYLTEEDLKDLEEREDRLDSFPMPLFGF
;
A
#
# COMPACT_ATOMS: atom_id res chain seq x y z
N MET A 1 6.99 42.07 17.76
CA MET A 1 7.01 40.94 16.81
C MET A 1 5.58 40.61 16.44
N ASN A 2 5.14 40.98 15.23
CA ASN A 2 4.17 40.24 14.41
C ASN A 2 3.72 41.11 13.23
N THR A 3 4.17 40.73 12.03
CA THR A 3 3.55 41.06 10.75
C THR A 3 3.66 39.81 9.88
N LYS A 4 2.56 39.07 9.73
CA LYS A 4 2.38 38.10 8.65
C LYS A 4 1.53 38.77 7.58
N GLN A 5 2.12 39.04 6.42
CA GLN A 5 1.40 39.25 5.17
C GLN A 5 0.87 37.88 4.69
N SER A 6 -0.40 37.84 4.32
CA SER A 6 -1.01 36.73 3.58
C SER A 6 -1.40 37.27 2.21
N THR A 7 -0.68 36.81 1.18
CA THR A 7 -1.04 36.92 -0.23
C THR A 7 -1.81 35.66 -0.60
N SER A 8 -3.14 35.75 -0.75
CA SER A 8 -3.96 34.70 -1.37
C SER A 8 -4.24 35.06 -2.83
N ARG A 9 -3.43 34.53 -3.76
CA ARG A 9 -3.87 34.38 -5.15
C ARG A 9 -4.93 33.28 -5.17
N VAL A 10 -6.17 33.62 -5.49
CA VAL A 10 -7.22 32.65 -5.78
C VAL A 10 -6.96 32.11 -7.18
N ILE A 11 -6.43 30.90 -7.28
CA ILE A 11 -6.33 30.14 -8.53
C ILE A 11 -7.69 29.45 -8.72
N PRO A 12 -8.47 29.73 -9.79
CA PRO A 12 -9.67 28.97 -10.08
C PRO A 12 -9.30 27.55 -10.50
N ASP A 13 -10.06 26.59 -10.01
CA ASP A 13 -9.83 25.16 -10.19
C ASP A 13 -9.95 24.76 -11.67
N LEU A 14 -8.84 24.33 -12.28
CA LEU A 14 -8.68 24.05 -13.73
C LEU A 14 -9.74 23.04 -14.24
N PHE A 15 -10.22 22.16 -13.35
CA PHE A 15 -11.28 21.18 -13.63
C PHE A 15 -12.65 21.82 -13.91
N SER A 16 -13.00 22.91 -13.24
CA SER A 16 -14.31 23.57 -13.38
C SER A 16 -14.45 24.31 -14.73
N VAL A 17 -13.33 24.81 -15.25
CA VAL A 17 -13.25 25.55 -16.51
C VAL A 17 -13.28 24.61 -17.71
N ILE A 18 -12.53 23.50 -17.66
CA ILE A 18 -12.50 22.49 -18.74
C ILE A 18 -13.85 21.77 -18.84
N PHE A 19 -14.49 21.44 -17.71
CA PHE A 19 -15.78 20.77 -17.71
C PHE A 19 -16.91 21.67 -18.25
N GLY A 20 -16.89 22.97 -17.94
CA GLY A 20 -17.88 23.92 -18.45
C GLY A 20 -17.82 24.10 -19.97
N VAL A 21 -16.63 24.19 -20.54
CA VAL A 21 -16.42 24.39 -21.99
C VAL A 21 -16.75 23.12 -22.78
N VAL A 22 -16.33 21.94 -22.30
CA VAL A 22 -16.61 20.65 -22.94
C VAL A 22 -18.09 20.27 -22.86
N LEU A 23 -18.76 20.54 -21.74
CA LEU A 23 -20.18 20.25 -21.57
C LEU A 23 -21.05 21.18 -22.44
N ALA A 24 -20.69 22.46 -22.55
CA ALA A 24 -21.40 23.41 -23.42
C ALA A 24 -21.25 23.06 -24.91
N THR A 25 -20.06 22.64 -25.35
CA THR A 25 -19.83 22.18 -26.73
C THR A 25 -20.53 20.85 -27.02
N LEU A 26 -20.59 19.89 -26.08
CA LEU A 26 -21.33 18.63 -26.24
C LEU A 26 -22.85 18.84 -26.31
N VAL A 27 -23.40 19.69 -25.44
CA VAL A 27 -24.85 19.99 -25.42
C VAL A 27 -25.28 20.71 -26.70
N LEU A 28 -24.48 21.63 -27.23
CA LEU A 28 -24.80 22.33 -28.48
C LEU A 28 -24.57 21.48 -29.72
N SER A 29 -23.57 20.60 -29.74
CA SER A 29 -23.36 19.63 -30.82
C SER A 29 -24.56 18.71 -31.00
N VAL A 30 -25.14 18.21 -29.90
CA VAL A 30 -26.34 17.37 -29.92
C VAL A 30 -27.59 18.17 -30.35
N VAL A 31 -27.71 19.44 -29.97
CA VAL A 31 -28.85 20.29 -30.36
C VAL A 31 -28.77 20.70 -31.85
N TYR A 32 -27.57 20.87 -32.40
CA TYR A 32 -27.37 21.26 -33.80
C TYR A 32 -27.35 20.07 -34.78
N PHE A 33 -26.79 18.91 -34.40
CA PHE A 33 -26.84 17.71 -35.26
C PHE A 33 -28.25 17.10 -35.37
N PHE A 34 -29.12 17.31 -34.38
CA PHE A 34 -30.50 16.82 -34.39
C PHE A 34 -31.55 17.86 -34.83
N SER A 35 -31.13 19.06 -35.24
CA SER A 35 -32.03 20.04 -35.87
C SER A 35 -32.07 19.80 -37.38
N PRO A 36 -33.24 19.46 -37.99
CA PRO A 36 -33.28 19.02 -39.37
C PRO A 36 -33.03 20.20 -40.32
N LEU A 37 -31.88 20.19 -41.02
CA LEU A 37 -31.68 20.95 -42.23
C LEU A 37 -32.70 20.48 -43.27
N ASN A 38 -33.69 21.31 -43.53
CA ASN A 38 -34.81 21.01 -44.39
C ASN A 38 -34.36 20.95 -45.87
N LYS A 39 -33.92 19.77 -46.32
CA LYS A 39 -34.03 19.33 -47.72
C LYS A 39 -34.53 17.89 -47.77
N SER A 40 -35.80 17.80 -48.18
CA SER A 40 -36.58 16.60 -48.56
C SER A 40 -36.73 15.50 -47.50
N ALA A 41 -37.69 15.68 -46.60
CA ALA A 41 -38.31 14.57 -45.86
C ALA A 41 -39.65 14.23 -46.50
N THR A 42 -39.72 13.07 -47.17
CA THR A 42 -40.94 12.26 -47.16
C THR A 42 -40.58 10.92 -46.54
N GLN A 43 -41.17 10.67 -45.36
CA GLN A 43 -41.55 9.36 -44.82
C GLN A 43 -40.47 8.57 -44.04
N ALA A 44 -40.37 8.79 -42.73
CA ALA A 44 -39.97 7.78 -41.72
C ALA A 44 -40.11 8.29 -40.26
N ASP A 45 -41.33 8.63 -39.82
CA ASP A 45 -41.64 8.76 -38.38
C ASP A 45 -42.35 7.49 -37.92
N SER A 46 -41.71 6.66 -37.06
CA SER A 46 -42.41 5.83 -36.05
C SER A 46 -41.55 4.84 -35.22
N ILE A 47 -40.25 5.01 -34.97
CA ILE A 47 -39.48 3.98 -34.19
C ILE A 47 -38.60 4.48 -33.04
N THR A 48 -38.27 5.77 -32.88
CA THR A 48 -37.20 6.18 -31.93
C THR A 48 -37.62 6.74 -30.56
N ALA A 49 -38.91 6.72 -30.21
CA ALA A 49 -39.37 7.35 -28.96
C ALA A 49 -39.32 6.46 -27.68
N GLU A 50 -38.90 5.19 -27.75
CA GLU A 50 -39.08 4.26 -26.62
C GLU A 50 -37.79 3.87 -25.85
N ASN A 51 -36.59 4.28 -26.29
CA ASN A 51 -35.32 3.81 -25.70
C ASN A 51 -34.51 4.84 -24.89
N SER A 52 -35.00 6.06 -24.66
CA SER A 52 -34.23 7.12 -23.95
C SER A 52 -34.58 7.30 -22.46
N THR A 53 -35.44 6.48 -21.86
CA THR A 53 -35.92 6.66 -20.47
C THR A 53 -35.33 5.69 -19.44
N LYS A 54 -34.25 4.96 -19.76
CA LYS A 54 -33.58 4.06 -18.80
C LYS A 54 -32.06 4.25 -18.73
N SER A 55 -31.63 5.38 -18.16
CA SER A 55 -30.43 5.42 -17.30
C SER A 55 -30.26 6.85 -16.75
N VAL A 56 -30.32 6.94 -15.42
CA VAL A 56 -29.76 7.94 -14.49
C VAL A 56 -30.78 8.15 -13.38
N SER A 57 -30.78 7.23 -12.42
CA SER A 57 -31.41 7.40 -11.11
C SER A 57 -30.31 7.62 -10.08
N ARG A 58 -30.04 8.88 -9.70
CA ARG A 58 -29.43 9.24 -8.42
C ARG A 58 -29.93 10.62 -7.98
N ASN A 59 -30.62 10.62 -6.84
CA ASN A 59 -31.05 11.74 -5.98
C ASN A 59 -32.35 12.52 -6.36
N PRO A 60 -33.48 12.39 -5.64
CA PRO A 60 -34.75 13.05 -5.97
C PRO A 60 -34.95 14.47 -5.39
N ASP A 61 -34.06 15.00 -4.55
CA ASP A 61 -34.36 16.21 -3.75
C ASP A 61 -33.86 17.57 -4.32
N SER A 62 -33.47 17.63 -5.60
CA SER A 62 -33.10 18.91 -6.25
C SER A 62 -33.98 19.31 -7.43
N ALA A 63 -35.15 18.67 -7.61
CA ALA A 63 -36.11 19.03 -8.66
C ALA A 63 -36.85 20.34 -8.34
N LYS A 64 -36.15 21.49 -8.41
CA LYS A 64 -36.77 22.79 -8.65
C LYS A 64 -36.63 23.11 -10.14
N THR A 65 -37.75 23.02 -10.86
CA THR A 65 -38.07 23.74 -12.11
C THR A 65 -36.87 24.03 -13.02
N THR A 66 -36.56 23.10 -13.93
CA THR A 66 -35.73 23.38 -15.11
C THR A 66 -36.52 24.22 -16.10
N GLN A 67 -36.51 25.54 -15.87
CA GLN A 67 -36.77 26.52 -16.91
C GLN A 67 -35.63 26.39 -17.92
N ASN A 68 -35.95 26.37 -19.22
CA ASN A 68 -34.95 26.24 -20.27
C ASN A 68 -33.96 27.41 -20.11
N PRO A 69 -32.62 27.20 -19.99
CA PRO A 69 -31.66 28.27 -19.67
C PRO A 69 -31.66 29.45 -20.66
N VAL A 70 -32.24 29.21 -21.85
CA VAL A 70 -32.33 30.15 -22.97
C VAL A 70 -33.42 31.22 -22.77
N ASP A 71 -34.48 30.94 -22.00
CA ASP A 71 -35.64 31.84 -21.87
C ASP A 71 -35.42 32.98 -20.84
N SER A 72 -34.25 33.03 -20.19
CA SER A 72 -33.94 33.95 -19.09
C SER A 72 -32.71 34.83 -19.30
N LEU A 73 -32.19 34.95 -20.53
CA LEU A 73 -31.12 35.90 -20.82
C LEU A 73 -31.73 37.32 -20.93
N GLN A 74 -31.32 38.21 -20.02
CA GLN A 74 -31.67 39.64 -20.09
C GLN A 74 -31.06 40.26 -21.36
N GLU A 75 -31.64 41.36 -21.88
CA GLU A 75 -31.05 42.08 -23.02
C GLU A 75 -29.61 42.51 -22.67
N ILE A 76 -28.62 41.86 -23.30
CA ILE A 76 -27.20 42.17 -23.15
C ILE A 76 -26.89 43.33 -24.11
N GLY A 77 -26.52 44.50 -23.58
CA GLY A 77 -26.17 45.68 -24.37
C GLY A 77 -24.66 45.79 -24.65
N SER A 78 -23.82 45.20 -23.79
CA SER A 78 -22.35 45.19 -23.91
C SER A 78 -21.73 43.92 -23.31
N LEU A 79 -20.46 43.65 -23.62
CA LEU A 79 -19.74 42.53 -22.99
C LEU A 79 -19.51 42.72 -21.49
N SER A 80 -19.44 43.97 -21.02
CA SER A 80 -19.33 44.29 -19.58
C SER A 80 -20.59 43.87 -18.82
N ASP A 81 -21.77 43.98 -19.46
CA ASP A 81 -23.04 43.57 -18.86
C ASP A 81 -23.05 42.08 -18.54
N ILE A 82 -22.33 41.26 -19.33
CA ILE A 82 -22.21 39.81 -19.06
C ILE A 82 -21.51 39.56 -17.72
N LEU A 83 -20.49 40.37 -17.39
CA LEU A 83 -19.74 40.23 -16.14
C LEU A 83 -20.54 40.72 -14.93
N GLU A 84 -21.37 41.73 -15.12
CA GLU A 84 -22.23 42.31 -14.07
C GLU A 84 -23.47 41.47 -13.79
N LEU A 85 -24.12 40.94 -14.83
CA LEU A 85 -25.42 40.26 -14.73
C LEU A 85 -25.29 38.78 -14.36
N TYR A 86 -24.19 38.13 -14.75
CA TYR A 86 -24.01 36.69 -14.54
C TYR A 86 -22.89 36.44 -13.54
N ALA A 87 -23.22 35.77 -12.44
CA ALA A 87 -22.28 35.52 -11.33
C ALA A 87 -21.44 34.25 -11.53
N THR A 88 -21.91 33.27 -12.30
CA THR A 88 -21.19 32.01 -12.50
C THR A 88 -20.45 32.01 -13.83
N SER A 89 -19.32 31.30 -13.88
CA SER A 89 -18.56 31.14 -15.12
C SER A 89 -19.39 30.48 -16.21
N PHE A 90 -20.23 29.50 -15.86
CA PHE A 90 -21.11 28.80 -16.80
C PHE A 90 -22.11 29.74 -17.48
N ASP A 91 -22.78 30.59 -16.70
CA ASP A 91 -23.78 31.53 -17.23
C ASP A 91 -23.14 32.60 -18.12
N ARG A 92 -21.93 33.06 -17.78
CA ARG A 92 -21.14 33.99 -18.60
C ARG A 92 -20.78 33.40 -19.97
N TYR A 93 -20.35 32.13 -19.99
CA TYR A 93 -20.10 31.42 -21.25
C TYR A 93 -21.36 31.27 -22.08
N LEU A 94 -22.47 30.86 -21.46
CA LEU A 94 -23.74 30.72 -22.16
C LEU A 94 -24.18 32.06 -22.79
N ALA A 95 -24.10 33.15 -22.02
CA ALA A 95 -24.45 34.50 -22.46
C ALA A 95 -23.61 34.97 -23.66
N ILE A 96 -22.29 34.80 -23.65
CA ILE A 96 -21.43 35.21 -24.78
C ILE A 96 -21.71 34.37 -26.03
N TYR A 97 -21.94 33.06 -25.91
CA TYR A 97 -22.28 32.21 -27.06
C TYR A 97 -23.64 32.57 -27.67
N HIS A 98 -24.63 32.92 -26.84
CA HIS A 98 -25.92 33.40 -27.31
C HIS A 98 -25.83 34.77 -27.98
N LEU A 99 -25.01 35.68 -27.43
CA LEU A 99 -24.81 37.01 -28.02
C LEU A 99 -24.11 36.92 -29.38
N CYS A 100 -23.06 36.10 -29.49
CA CYS A 100 -22.28 35.95 -30.72
C CYS A 100 -22.96 35.04 -31.76
N GLY A 101 -23.94 34.22 -31.38
CA GLY A 101 -24.61 33.26 -32.26
C GLY A 101 -25.33 33.89 -33.47
N PRO A 102 -26.20 34.91 -33.28
CA PRO A 102 -26.89 35.59 -34.37
C PRO A 102 -26.13 36.80 -34.93
N ALA A 103 -24.99 37.18 -34.34
CA ALA A 103 -24.24 38.37 -34.69
C ALA A 103 -23.63 38.28 -36.09
N ASN A 104 -23.70 39.37 -36.84
CA ASN A 104 -22.99 39.50 -38.11
C ASN A 104 -21.51 39.89 -37.90
N GLU A 105 -20.70 39.83 -38.96
CA GLU A 105 -19.26 40.11 -38.90
C GLU A 105 -18.90 41.48 -38.28
N LEU A 106 -19.67 42.54 -38.60
CA LEU A 106 -19.44 43.87 -38.04
C LEU A 106 -19.76 43.93 -36.54
N GLU A 107 -20.78 43.20 -36.10
CA GLU A 107 -21.14 43.11 -34.68
C GLU A 107 -20.09 42.31 -33.90
N LEU A 108 -19.58 41.21 -34.47
CA LEU A 108 -18.50 40.41 -33.89
C LEU A 108 -17.20 41.23 -33.76
N GLU A 109 -16.86 42.05 -34.76
CA GLU A 109 -15.73 42.98 -34.67
C GLU A 109 -15.88 43.98 -33.53
N GLU A 110 -17.08 44.52 -33.34
CA GLU A 110 -17.33 45.48 -32.27
C GLU A 110 -17.29 44.82 -30.89
N PHE A 111 -17.79 43.59 -30.77
CA PHE A 111 -17.64 42.80 -29.56
C PHE A 111 -16.16 42.49 -29.30
N LEU A 112 -15.36 42.19 -30.32
CA LEU A 112 -13.95 41.91 -30.14
C LEU A 112 -13.21 43.13 -29.55
N LYS A 113 -13.52 44.35 -30.01
CA LYS A 113 -12.95 45.57 -29.41
C LYS A 113 -13.31 45.70 -27.94
N GLN A 114 -14.57 45.46 -27.58
CA GLN A 114 -15.01 45.46 -26.18
C GLN A 114 -14.27 44.40 -25.36
N ALA A 115 -14.02 43.22 -25.93
CA ALA A 115 -13.29 42.15 -25.27
C ALA A 115 -11.81 42.56 -25.02
N VAL A 116 -11.18 43.23 -25.98
CA VAL A 116 -9.83 43.80 -25.84
C VAL A 116 -9.78 44.91 -24.79
N GLU A 117 -10.81 45.76 -24.71
CA GLU A 117 -10.87 46.77 -23.63
C GLU A 117 -10.90 46.10 -22.25
N LEU A 118 -11.61 44.98 -22.10
CA LEU A 118 -11.65 44.19 -20.87
C LEU A 118 -10.30 43.52 -20.52
N THR A 119 -9.38 43.34 -21.48
CA THR A 119 -8.03 42.82 -21.17
C THR A 119 -7.11 43.85 -20.53
N THR A 120 -7.50 45.13 -20.50
CA THR A 120 -6.69 46.21 -19.93
C THR A 120 -6.81 46.36 -18.42
N ASP A 121 -7.81 45.74 -17.78
CA ASP A 121 -8.04 45.74 -16.33
C ASP A 121 -7.80 44.33 -15.76
N GLU A 122 -6.89 44.21 -14.77
CA GLU A 122 -6.51 42.94 -14.12
C GLU A 122 -7.72 42.16 -13.58
N SER A 123 -8.81 42.84 -13.19
CA SER A 123 -10.01 42.20 -12.64
C SER A 123 -10.91 41.58 -13.71
N THR A 124 -10.80 42.03 -14.96
CA THR A 124 -11.59 41.54 -16.10
C THR A 124 -10.74 40.83 -17.16
N GLU A 125 -9.41 40.86 -17.03
CA GLU A 125 -8.44 40.36 -18.01
C GLU A 125 -8.75 38.94 -18.49
N PHE A 126 -8.95 38.03 -17.53
CA PHE A 126 -9.32 36.64 -17.81
C PHE A 126 -10.56 36.54 -18.70
N TRP A 127 -11.61 37.32 -18.41
CA TRP A 127 -12.85 37.26 -19.17
C TRP A 127 -12.76 37.98 -20.51
N GLY A 128 -12.01 39.08 -20.60
CA GLY A 128 -11.69 39.72 -21.88
C GLY A 128 -11.02 38.75 -22.85
N GLN A 129 -10.02 37.99 -22.38
CA GLN A 129 -9.33 36.96 -23.17
C GLN A 129 -10.29 35.85 -23.63
N HIS A 130 -11.15 35.36 -22.74
CA HIS A 130 -12.11 34.30 -23.06
C HIS A 130 -13.22 34.76 -24.02
N PHE A 131 -13.74 35.99 -23.87
CA PHE A 131 -14.71 36.55 -24.80
C PHE A 131 -14.09 36.77 -26.18
N ALA A 132 -12.87 37.31 -26.26
CA ALA A 132 -12.13 37.45 -27.50
C ALA A 132 -11.98 36.09 -28.22
N GLY A 133 -11.68 35.03 -27.46
CA GLY A 133 -11.63 33.66 -28.00
C GLY A 133 -12.95 33.18 -28.60
N VAL A 134 -14.09 33.36 -27.91
CA VAL A 134 -15.41 32.96 -28.43
C VAL A 134 -15.81 33.75 -29.68
N ILE A 135 -15.50 35.05 -29.71
CA ILE A 135 -15.82 35.93 -30.83
C ILE A 135 -15.00 35.56 -32.06
N LEU A 136 -13.68 35.37 -31.89
CA LEU A 136 -12.79 34.93 -32.96
C LEU A 136 -13.16 33.53 -33.45
N TYR A 137 -13.55 32.62 -32.55
CA TYR A 137 -14.08 31.30 -32.92
C TYR A 137 -15.33 31.41 -33.82
N ARG A 138 -16.25 32.35 -33.54
CA ARG A 138 -17.40 32.60 -34.42
C ARG A 138 -17.00 33.20 -35.77
N LEU A 139 -16.02 34.10 -35.80
CA LEU A 139 -15.50 34.66 -37.05
C LEU A 139 -14.88 33.57 -37.94
N VAL A 140 -14.12 32.64 -37.35
CA VAL A 140 -13.59 31.45 -38.02
C VAL A 140 -14.73 30.61 -38.62
N GLN A 141 -15.78 30.30 -37.84
CA GLN A 141 -16.93 29.53 -38.34
C GLN A 141 -17.71 30.24 -39.45
N SER A 142 -17.68 31.57 -39.48
CA SER A 142 -18.28 32.37 -40.57
C SER A 142 -17.39 32.45 -41.82
N ASN A 143 -16.19 31.86 -41.77
CA ASN A 143 -15.15 31.93 -42.81
C ASN A 143 -14.79 33.38 -43.19
N SER A 144 -14.65 34.25 -42.18
CA SER A 144 -14.29 35.66 -42.38
C SER A 144 -12.80 35.80 -42.70
N ASP A 145 -12.49 36.45 -43.82
CA ASP A 145 -11.12 36.83 -44.22
C ASP A 145 -10.45 37.80 -43.21
N ARG A 146 -11.24 38.42 -42.32
CA ARG A 146 -10.74 39.39 -41.33
C ARG A 146 -10.24 38.75 -40.05
N THR A 147 -10.51 37.46 -39.82
CA THR A 147 -10.12 36.72 -38.61
C THR A 147 -8.63 36.85 -38.30
N GLN A 148 -7.77 36.67 -39.31
CA GLN A 148 -6.31 36.81 -39.16
C GLN A 148 -5.88 38.23 -38.76
N VAL A 149 -6.49 39.24 -39.39
CA VAL A 149 -6.19 40.66 -39.14
C VAL A 149 -6.58 41.02 -37.71
N LEU A 150 -7.78 40.63 -37.30
CA LEU A 150 -8.32 40.91 -35.97
C LEU A 150 -7.57 40.15 -34.87
N PHE A 151 -7.13 38.92 -35.14
CA PHE A 151 -6.26 38.18 -34.22
C PHE A 151 -4.93 38.90 -33.99
N ALA A 152 -4.32 39.45 -35.05
CA ALA A 152 -3.04 40.15 -34.97
C ALA A 152 -3.10 41.47 -34.19
N GLU A 153 -4.30 42.03 -33.98
CA GLU A 153 -4.53 43.23 -33.17
C GLU A 153 -4.54 42.94 -31.66
N LEU A 154 -4.65 41.67 -31.25
CA LEU A 154 -4.60 41.26 -29.86
C LEU A 154 -3.19 41.32 -29.28
N ASP A 155 -3.06 41.51 -27.97
CA ASP A 155 -1.77 41.35 -27.28
C ASP A 155 -1.30 39.89 -27.27
N GLU A 156 0.01 39.67 -27.14
CA GLU A 156 0.63 38.34 -27.27
C GLU A 156 0.15 37.33 -26.21
N ALA A 157 -0.23 37.79 -25.02
CA ALA A 157 -0.76 36.91 -23.97
C ALA A 157 -2.16 36.41 -24.35
N THR A 158 -3.03 37.31 -24.83
CA THR A 158 -4.35 36.96 -25.35
C THR A 158 -4.24 36.07 -26.59
N GLN A 159 -3.34 36.38 -27.53
CA GLN A 159 -3.05 35.54 -28.70
C GLN A 159 -2.66 34.12 -28.29
N SER A 160 -1.75 33.98 -27.31
CA SER A 160 -1.30 32.67 -26.82
C SER A 160 -2.44 31.84 -26.21
N GLN A 161 -3.37 32.50 -25.53
CA GLN A 161 -4.51 31.86 -24.87
C GLN A 161 -5.58 31.35 -25.86
N VAL A 162 -5.77 32.04 -26.99
CA VAL A 162 -6.85 31.76 -27.95
C VAL A 162 -6.39 31.06 -29.24
N ALA A 163 -5.09 31.11 -29.54
CA ALA A 163 -4.45 30.52 -30.72
C ALA A 163 -4.81 29.05 -30.96
N TYR A 164 -4.79 28.21 -29.91
CA TYR A 164 -5.12 26.78 -30.02
C TYR A 164 -6.53 26.57 -30.56
N TYR A 165 -7.53 27.22 -29.97
CA TYR A 165 -8.94 27.01 -30.31
C TYR A 165 -9.28 27.52 -31.71
N ILE A 166 -8.69 28.66 -32.09
CA ILE A 166 -8.88 29.24 -33.42
C ILE A 166 -8.27 28.32 -34.48
N ALA A 167 -7.01 27.91 -34.30
CA ALA A 167 -6.33 27.05 -35.25
C ALA A 167 -6.96 25.66 -35.33
N ASN A 168 -7.42 25.11 -34.20
CA ASN A 168 -8.14 23.83 -34.16
C ASN A 168 -9.44 23.88 -34.97
N GLU A 169 -10.29 24.87 -34.73
CA GLU A 169 -11.55 25.01 -35.47
C GLU A 169 -11.30 25.28 -36.95
N TRP A 170 -10.38 26.21 -37.27
CA TRP A 170 -10.08 26.58 -38.64
C TRP A 170 -9.57 25.38 -39.45
N ALA A 171 -8.68 24.59 -38.86
CA ALA A 171 -8.15 23.40 -39.50
C ALA A 171 -9.24 22.37 -39.84
N THR A 172 -10.40 22.34 -39.16
CA THR A 172 -11.47 21.37 -39.48
C THR A 172 -12.10 21.56 -40.86
N PHE A 173 -12.03 22.77 -41.43
CA PHE A 173 -12.61 23.08 -42.76
C PHE A 173 -11.62 23.69 -43.76
N ASP A 174 -10.51 24.27 -43.29
CA ASP A 174 -9.46 24.84 -44.14
C ASP A 174 -8.07 24.67 -43.48
N SER A 175 -7.46 23.49 -43.68
CA SER A 175 -6.15 23.15 -43.12
C SER A 175 -5.04 24.05 -43.66
N GLU A 176 -5.03 24.33 -44.97
CA GLU A 176 -3.99 25.17 -45.60
C GLU A 176 -4.04 26.61 -45.05
N GLY A 177 -5.26 27.16 -44.85
CA GLY A 177 -5.45 28.45 -44.21
C GLY A 177 -5.00 28.47 -42.74
N ALA A 178 -5.25 27.40 -41.99
CA ALA A 178 -4.79 27.25 -40.61
C ALA A 178 -3.26 27.12 -40.52
N GLU A 179 -2.62 26.40 -41.43
CA GLU A 179 -1.16 26.31 -41.53
C GLU A 179 -0.53 27.66 -41.87
N SER A 180 -1.10 28.38 -42.84
CA SER A 180 -0.68 29.75 -43.17
C SER A 180 -0.86 30.71 -42.00
N PHE A 181 -1.92 30.53 -41.20
CA PHE A 181 -2.13 31.29 -39.98
C PHE A 181 -1.01 31.02 -38.96
N VAL A 182 -0.71 29.75 -38.68
CA VAL A 182 0.38 29.36 -37.75
C VAL A 182 1.73 29.94 -38.19
N ALA A 183 2.04 29.91 -39.48
CA ALA A 183 3.30 30.43 -40.03
C ALA A 183 3.49 31.95 -39.83
N GLY A 184 2.39 32.69 -39.64
CA GLY A 184 2.40 34.14 -39.41
C GLY A 184 2.59 34.57 -37.94
N LEU A 185 2.63 33.62 -36.99
CA LEU A 185 2.63 33.91 -35.55
C LEU A 185 4.03 33.99 -34.93
N SER A 186 4.14 34.71 -33.81
CA SER A 186 5.34 34.68 -32.94
C SER A 186 5.45 33.35 -32.19
N ASP A 187 6.63 33.04 -31.64
CA ASP A 187 6.95 31.70 -31.09
C ASP A 187 5.91 31.14 -30.10
N THR A 188 5.40 31.96 -29.17
CA THR A 188 4.50 31.50 -28.10
C THR A 188 3.08 31.17 -28.60
N PRO A 189 2.38 32.06 -29.34
CA PRO A 189 1.09 31.71 -29.97
C PRO A 189 1.23 30.65 -31.07
N ARG A 190 2.35 30.65 -31.82
CA ARG A 190 2.61 29.69 -32.90
C ARG A 190 2.58 28.25 -32.41
N TYR A 191 3.29 27.94 -31.32
CA TYR A 191 3.28 26.60 -30.74
C TYR A 191 1.87 26.16 -30.32
N SER A 192 1.09 27.05 -29.71
CA SER A 192 -0.29 26.77 -29.29
C SER A 192 -1.23 26.54 -30.48
N ALA A 193 -1.13 27.37 -31.52
CA ALA A 193 -1.88 27.22 -32.76
C ALA A 193 -1.52 25.92 -33.49
N ALA A 194 -0.22 25.62 -33.63
CA ALA A 194 0.29 24.41 -34.26
C ALA A 194 -0.29 23.14 -33.62
N ARG A 195 -0.31 23.07 -32.28
CA ARG A 195 -0.97 21.98 -31.54
C ARG A 195 -2.46 21.87 -31.85
N GLY A 196 -3.14 23.00 -31.97
CA GLY A 196 -4.55 23.07 -32.35
C GLY A 196 -4.81 22.42 -33.71
N VAL A 197 -3.98 22.74 -34.71
CA VAL A 197 -4.05 22.15 -36.05
C VAL A 197 -3.82 20.63 -35.99
N ILE A 198 -2.76 20.17 -35.30
CA ILE A 198 -2.50 18.73 -35.14
C ILE A 198 -3.68 17.99 -34.51
N ASP A 199 -4.30 18.56 -33.46
CA ASP A 199 -5.43 17.94 -32.77
C ASP A 199 -6.71 17.88 -33.62
N ALA A 200 -6.91 18.85 -34.51
CA ALA A 200 -8.04 18.85 -35.45
C ALA A 200 -7.86 17.80 -36.54
N GLN A 201 -6.61 17.51 -36.89
CA GLN A 201 -6.23 16.63 -38.00
C GLN A 201 -5.92 15.19 -37.59
N ARG A 202 -6.39 14.74 -36.42
CA ARG A 202 -6.16 13.36 -35.89
C ARG A 202 -6.69 12.22 -36.77
N MET A 203 -7.44 12.53 -37.83
CA MET A 203 -7.93 11.54 -38.80
C MET A 203 -6.98 11.33 -39.99
N LEU A 204 -5.91 12.13 -40.09
CA LEU A 204 -4.83 11.92 -41.06
C LEU A 204 -4.06 10.63 -40.75
N SER A 205 -3.38 10.08 -41.77
CA SER A 205 -2.46 8.96 -41.55
C SER A 205 -1.24 9.39 -40.73
N THR A 206 -0.58 8.43 -40.08
CA THR A 206 0.63 8.66 -39.28
C THR A 206 1.69 9.47 -40.03
N ASN A 207 1.94 9.14 -41.30
CA ASN A 207 2.93 9.84 -42.12
C ASN A 207 2.50 11.29 -42.41
N GLU A 208 1.22 11.51 -42.69
CA GLU A 208 0.68 12.86 -42.93
C GLU A 208 0.76 13.72 -41.66
N LEU A 209 0.48 13.16 -40.48
CA LEU A 209 0.65 13.85 -39.20
C LEU A 209 2.11 14.19 -38.90
N ILE A 210 3.06 13.28 -39.20
CA ILE A 210 4.50 13.54 -39.03
C ILE A 210 4.94 14.69 -39.94
N THR A 211 4.58 14.64 -41.23
CA THR A 211 4.91 15.70 -42.19
C THR A 211 4.30 17.04 -41.79
N LEU A 212 3.05 17.04 -41.30
CA LEU A 212 2.39 18.23 -40.78
C LEU A 212 3.11 18.76 -39.53
N GLY A 213 3.52 17.88 -38.62
CA GLY A 213 4.30 18.22 -37.43
C GLY A 213 5.66 18.83 -37.74
N GLU A 214 6.38 18.30 -38.74
CA GLU A 214 7.63 18.87 -39.24
C GLU A 214 7.41 20.26 -39.85
N THR A 215 6.34 20.42 -40.63
CA THR A 215 5.97 21.70 -41.27
C THR A 215 5.62 22.76 -40.23
N LEU A 216 4.94 22.36 -39.15
CA LEU A 216 4.52 23.25 -38.06
C LEU A 216 5.54 23.37 -36.92
N GLU A 217 6.70 22.73 -37.04
CA GLU A 217 7.78 22.71 -36.02
C GLU A 217 7.33 22.18 -34.64
N VAL A 218 6.44 21.17 -34.61
CA VAL A 218 5.89 20.55 -33.38
C VAL A 218 6.03 19.03 -33.35
N SER A 219 7.12 18.48 -33.89
CA SER A 219 7.35 17.03 -34.01
C SER A 219 7.22 16.28 -32.68
N GLU A 220 7.75 16.80 -31.57
CA GLU A 220 7.64 16.18 -30.23
C GLU A 220 6.18 16.05 -29.77
N TYR A 221 5.34 17.03 -30.08
CA TYR A 221 3.91 16.96 -29.78
C TYR A 221 3.20 15.92 -30.65
N VAL A 222 3.59 15.80 -31.92
CA VAL A 222 3.04 14.76 -32.80
C VAL A 222 3.39 13.37 -32.31
N GLU A 223 4.61 13.13 -31.83
CA GLU A 223 4.99 11.85 -31.22
C GLU A 223 4.08 11.49 -30.02
N ASP A 224 3.77 12.46 -29.14
CA ASP A 224 2.84 12.26 -28.04
C ASP A 224 1.41 11.98 -28.52
N VAL A 225 0.92 12.71 -29.54
CA VAL A 225 -0.40 12.47 -30.14
C VAL A 225 -0.49 11.07 -30.75
N LEU A 226 0.52 10.64 -31.50
CA LEU A 226 0.58 9.31 -32.10
C LEU A 226 0.61 8.21 -31.04
N THR A 227 1.36 8.41 -29.96
CA THR A 227 1.38 7.48 -28.82
C THR A 227 0.01 7.35 -28.18
N ARG A 228 -0.72 8.46 -28.01
CA ARG A 228 -2.10 8.47 -27.50
C ARG A 228 -3.07 7.81 -28.48
N MET A 229 -2.96 8.06 -29.77
CA MET A 229 -3.79 7.43 -30.81
C MET A 229 -3.59 5.92 -30.80
N GLN A 230 -2.34 5.45 -30.80
CA GLN A 230 -2.02 4.03 -30.69
C GLN A 230 -2.61 3.41 -29.42
N PHE A 231 -2.57 4.11 -28.28
CA PHE A 231 -3.23 3.65 -27.05
C PHE A 231 -4.74 3.43 -27.23
N TYR A 232 -5.44 4.35 -27.89
CA TYR A 232 -6.87 4.20 -28.14
C TYR A 232 -7.17 3.06 -29.13
N GLU A 233 -6.36 2.92 -30.18
CA GLU A 233 -6.49 1.85 -31.16
C GLU A 233 -6.25 0.48 -30.53
N ASP A 234 -5.17 0.31 -29.76
CA ASP A 234 -4.86 -0.92 -29.01
C ASP A 234 -6.04 -1.32 -28.11
N LYS A 235 -6.66 -0.35 -27.44
CA LYS A 235 -7.82 -0.60 -26.56
C LYS A 235 -9.08 -0.97 -27.36
N GLN A 236 -9.29 -0.36 -28.53
CA GLN A 236 -10.45 -0.62 -29.37
C GLN A 236 -10.33 -1.94 -30.13
N ASN A 237 -9.14 -2.32 -30.58
CA ASN A 237 -8.91 -3.55 -31.32
C ASN A 237 -7.63 -4.27 -30.84
N PRO A 238 -7.64 -4.83 -29.62
CA PRO A 238 -6.45 -5.41 -29.02
C PRO A 238 -5.95 -6.65 -29.75
N GLU A 239 -6.84 -7.40 -30.42
CA GLU A 239 -6.45 -8.55 -31.25
C GLU A 239 -5.66 -8.09 -32.48
N ALA A 240 -6.10 -7.04 -33.18
CA ALA A 240 -5.33 -6.48 -34.30
C ALA A 240 -3.97 -5.91 -33.84
N ALA A 241 -3.95 -5.19 -32.72
CA ALA A 241 -2.72 -4.68 -32.13
C ALA A 241 -1.76 -5.82 -31.73
N TRP A 242 -2.28 -6.93 -31.19
CA TRP A 242 -1.47 -8.13 -30.94
C TRP A 242 -0.91 -8.73 -32.23
N GLN A 243 -1.70 -8.82 -33.30
CA GLN A 243 -1.21 -9.34 -34.59
C GLN A 243 -0.10 -8.46 -35.15
N GLU A 244 -0.19 -7.13 -35.02
CA GLU A 244 0.88 -6.21 -35.40
C GLU A 244 2.16 -6.51 -34.63
N ILE A 245 2.14 -6.41 -33.28
CA ILE A 245 3.37 -6.54 -32.48
C ILE A 245 3.95 -7.95 -32.50
N SER A 246 3.13 -8.98 -32.67
CA SER A 246 3.59 -10.37 -32.65
C SER A 246 4.20 -10.86 -33.97
N THR A 247 4.25 -10.02 -34.99
CA THR A 247 4.96 -10.31 -36.25
C THR A 247 6.46 -10.01 -36.17
N ASP A 248 6.88 -9.20 -35.20
CA ASP A 248 8.27 -8.81 -34.99
C ASP A 248 8.74 -9.21 -33.58
N PRO A 249 9.66 -10.19 -33.46
CA PRO A 249 10.19 -10.60 -32.16
C PRO A 249 10.87 -9.49 -31.36
N GLU A 250 11.41 -8.45 -32.00
CA GLU A 250 12.03 -7.32 -31.30
C GLU A 250 10.99 -6.50 -30.52
N LEU A 251 9.73 -6.47 -30.99
CA LEU A 251 8.61 -5.81 -30.31
C LEU A 251 8.04 -6.62 -29.14
N LEU A 252 8.42 -7.88 -29.01
CA LEU A 252 8.04 -8.75 -27.89
C LEU A 252 9.11 -8.79 -26.79
N GLY A 253 10.03 -7.83 -26.76
CA GLY A 253 11.05 -7.67 -25.72
C GLY A 253 10.61 -6.76 -24.55
N THR A 254 11.47 -6.67 -23.53
CA THR A 254 11.23 -5.89 -22.31
C THR A 254 11.00 -4.39 -22.58
N ASP A 255 11.60 -3.84 -23.63
CA ASP A 255 11.49 -2.42 -23.98
C ASP A 255 10.06 -2.02 -24.36
N ASN A 256 9.27 -2.98 -24.87
CA ASN A 256 7.89 -2.79 -25.29
C ASN A 256 6.88 -3.39 -24.29
N TYR A 257 7.33 -3.84 -23.13
CA TYR A 257 6.51 -4.55 -22.15
C TYR A 257 5.27 -3.75 -21.72
N SER A 258 5.37 -2.42 -21.62
CA SER A 258 4.25 -1.55 -21.24
C SER A 258 3.11 -1.54 -22.29
N ARG A 259 3.44 -1.47 -23.58
CA ARG A 259 2.47 -1.55 -24.68
C ARG A 259 1.88 -2.96 -24.75
N LEU A 260 2.73 -3.98 -24.64
CA LEU A 260 2.31 -5.38 -24.63
C LEU A 260 1.31 -5.64 -23.51
N LEU A 261 1.62 -5.24 -22.27
CA LEU A 261 0.75 -5.43 -21.12
C LEU A 261 -0.60 -4.74 -21.34
N ARG A 262 -0.61 -3.49 -21.81
CA ARG A 262 -1.86 -2.78 -22.14
C ARG A 262 -2.74 -3.51 -23.16
N ILE A 263 -2.14 -4.03 -24.25
CA ILE A 263 -2.86 -4.79 -25.27
C ILE A 263 -3.47 -6.03 -24.64
N VAL A 264 -2.68 -6.79 -23.86
CA VAL A 264 -3.14 -7.99 -23.15
C VAL A 264 -4.27 -7.67 -22.17
N GLU A 265 -4.16 -6.60 -21.38
CA GLU A 265 -5.20 -6.18 -20.45
C GLU A 265 -6.51 -5.82 -21.17
N ALA A 266 -6.41 -5.03 -22.25
CA ALA A 266 -7.55 -4.63 -23.05
C ALA A 266 -8.21 -5.84 -23.72
N TRP A 267 -7.40 -6.78 -24.21
CA TRP A 267 -7.89 -8.02 -24.79
C TRP A 267 -8.58 -8.89 -23.74
N THR A 268 -8.00 -9.01 -22.55
CA THR A 268 -8.55 -9.82 -21.45
C THR A 268 -9.92 -9.33 -21.04
N ARG A 269 -10.13 -8.01 -20.96
CA ARG A 269 -11.44 -7.43 -20.65
C ARG A 269 -12.51 -7.75 -21.70
N LYS A 270 -12.13 -8.08 -22.94
CA LYS A 270 -13.05 -8.42 -24.03
C LYS A 270 -13.25 -9.92 -24.22
N SER A 271 -12.19 -10.71 -24.04
CA SER A 271 -12.12 -12.12 -24.43
C SER A 271 -11.79 -13.07 -23.28
N GLY A 272 -11.58 -12.57 -22.07
CA GLY A 272 -11.24 -13.36 -20.89
C GLY A 272 -9.92 -14.11 -21.04
N LEU A 273 -9.88 -15.36 -20.56
CA LEU A 273 -8.67 -16.19 -20.54
C LEU A 273 -8.18 -16.67 -21.92
N TYR A 274 -9.02 -16.57 -22.96
CA TYR A 274 -8.64 -16.93 -24.34
C TYR A 274 -7.38 -16.20 -24.84
N VAL A 275 -7.07 -15.04 -24.26
CA VAL A 275 -5.87 -14.28 -24.54
C VAL A 275 -4.59 -15.08 -24.27
N LEU A 276 -4.58 -15.92 -23.22
CA LEU A 276 -3.40 -16.68 -22.83
C LEU A 276 -3.01 -17.73 -23.88
N ASP A 277 -3.99 -18.35 -24.55
CA ASP A 277 -3.74 -19.32 -25.62
C ASP A 277 -2.97 -18.71 -26.79
N ASN A 278 -3.14 -17.41 -27.04
CA ASN A 278 -2.54 -16.70 -28.16
C ASN A 278 -1.23 -15.99 -27.80
N VAL A 279 -1.15 -15.50 -26.56
CA VAL A 279 -0.03 -14.67 -26.10
C VAL A 279 1.16 -15.51 -25.65
N LEU A 280 0.92 -16.57 -24.88
CA LEU A 280 2.00 -17.34 -24.25
C LEU A 280 2.86 -18.13 -25.24
N GLU A 281 2.30 -18.54 -26.38
CA GLU A 281 3.04 -19.27 -27.43
C GLU A 281 4.11 -18.41 -28.09
N LYS A 282 3.83 -17.11 -28.30
CA LYS A 282 4.70 -16.21 -29.07
C LYS A 282 5.71 -15.44 -28.23
N LEU A 283 5.54 -15.37 -26.91
CA LEU A 283 6.46 -14.65 -26.03
C LEU A 283 7.83 -15.35 -25.98
N PRO A 284 8.92 -14.67 -26.39
CA PRO A 284 10.25 -15.27 -26.44
C PRO A 284 10.92 -15.38 -25.06
N ASP A 285 10.56 -14.48 -24.13
CA ASP A 285 11.10 -14.46 -22.78
C ASP A 285 10.19 -15.21 -21.80
N GLU A 286 10.70 -16.32 -21.27
CA GLU A 286 10.04 -17.12 -20.22
C GLU A 286 9.80 -16.30 -18.94
N GLY A 287 10.66 -15.33 -18.62
CA GLY A 287 10.52 -14.47 -17.45
C GLY A 287 9.31 -13.53 -17.53
N MET A 288 8.84 -13.19 -18.74
CA MET A 288 7.68 -12.32 -18.94
C MET A 288 6.35 -13.05 -18.92
N LYS A 289 6.34 -14.37 -19.12
CA LYS A 289 5.12 -15.16 -19.17
C LYS A 289 4.36 -15.13 -17.85
N GLN A 290 5.05 -15.33 -16.73
CA GLN A 290 4.40 -15.39 -15.42
C GLN A 290 3.70 -14.07 -15.04
N PRO A 291 4.35 -12.88 -15.10
CA PRO A 291 3.67 -11.61 -14.84
C PRO A 291 2.45 -11.37 -15.73
N ILE A 292 2.50 -11.80 -17.00
CA ILE A 292 1.37 -11.70 -17.93
C ILE A 292 0.23 -12.63 -17.50
N VAL A 293 0.53 -13.89 -17.17
CA VAL A 293 -0.47 -14.84 -16.65
C VAL A 293 -1.15 -14.26 -15.42
N THR A 294 -0.37 -13.85 -14.41
CA THR A 294 -0.93 -13.27 -13.18
C THR A 294 -1.84 -12.10 -13.50
N ARG A 295 -1.40 -11.18 -14.38
CA ARG A 295 -2.18 -9.98 -14.71
C ARG A 295 -3.50 -10.32 -15.41
N VAL A 296 -3.49 -11.28 -16.32
CA VAL A 296 -4.71 -11.75 -17.00
C VAL A 296 -5.67 -12.38 -16.00
N LEU A 297 -5.16 -13.21 -15.08
CA LEU A 297 -5.96 -13.87 -14.04
C LEU A 297 -6.58 -12.86 -13.08
N GLU A 298 -5.82 -11.87 -12.60
CA GLU A 298 -6.32 -10.77 -11.76
C GLU A 298 -7.46 -10.00 -12.43
N ILE A 299 -7.32 -9.67 -13.72
CA ILE A 299 -8.33 -8.93 -14.47
C ILE A 299 -9.57 -9.80 -14.67
N HIS A 300 -9.39 -11.07 -15.01
CA HIS A 300 -10.49 -11.99 -15.25
C HIS A 300 -11.25 -12.32 -13.96
N ALA A 301 -10.55 -12.41 -12.83
CA ALA A 301 -11.15 -12.67 -11.53
C ALA A 301 -12.18 -11.62 -11.09
N LYS A 302 -12.12 -10.41 -11.64
CA LYS A 302 -13.14 -9.36 -11.39
C LYS A 302 -14.51 -9.71 -11.96
N THR A 303 -14.56 -10.59 -12.96
CA THR A 303 -15.80 -10.97 -13.65
C THR A 303 -16.14 -12.44 -13.51
N ASP A 304 -15.12 -13.30 -13.46
CA ASP A 304 -15.25 -14.76 -13.34
C ASP A 304 -14.05 -15.32 -12.53
N PRO A 305 -14.09 -15.18 -11.19
CA PRO A 305 -13.02 -15.65 -10.32
C PRO A 305 -12.90 -17.19 -10.31
N ASP A 306 -13.99 -17.92 -10.49
CA ASP A 306 -13.97 -19.38 -10.61
C ASP A 306 -13.13 -19.83 -11.81
N ALA A 307 -13.37 -19.27 -12.99
CA ALA A 307 -12.59 -19.62 -14.19
C ALA A 307 -11.11 -19.25 -14.06
N ALA A 308 -10.81 -18.07 -13.47
CA ALA A 308 -9.43 -17.67 -13.20
C ALA A 308 -8.73 -18.63 -12.22
N PHE A 309 -9.43 -19.01 -11.16
CA PHE A 309 -8.94 -19.95 -10.16
C PHE A 309 -8.70 -21.35 -10.76
N ASP A 310 -9.64 -21.85 -11.56
CA ASP A 310 -9.51 -23.13 -12.27
C ASP A 310 -8.31 -23.13 -13.21
N TYR A 311 -8.11 -22.03 -13.93
CA TYR A 311 -6.95 -21.88 -14.79
C TYR A 311 -5.65 -21.95 -13.98
N ALA A 312 -5.54 -21.23 -12.85
CA ALA A 312 -4.35 -21.26 -12.00
C ALA A 312 -4.10 -22.65 -11.38
N VAL A 313 -5.15 -23.36 -10.99
CA VAL A 313 -5.08 -24.72 -10.44
C VAL A 313 -4.63 -25.76 -11.48
N VAL A 314 -5.11 -25.65 -12.71
CA VAL A 314 -4.75 -26.56 -13.81
C VAL A 314 -3.36 -26.24 -14.33
N ASN A 315 -3.08 -24.97 -14.60
CA ASN A 315 -1.82 -24.48 -15.15
C ASN A 315 -0.86 -24.12 -14.03
N LYS A 316 -0.57 -25.11 -13.17
CA LYS A 316 0.46 -25.00 -12.14
C LYS A 316 1.79 -24.67 -12.80
N GLY A 317 2.12 -23.38 -12.91
CA GLY A 317 3.49 -22.94 -13.19
C GLY A 317 4.45 -23.57 -12.17
N GLY A 318 5.75 -23.29 -12.28
CA GLY A 318 6.69 -23.70 -11.21
C GLY A 318 6.14 -23.32 -9.82
N ARG A 319 6.45 -24.11 -8.77
CA ARG A 319 5.82 -24.04 -7.43
C ARG A 319 5.65 -22.61 -6.85
N LEU A 320 6.49 -21.66 -7.23
CA LEU A 320 6.42 -20.25 -6.82
C LEU A 320 5.36 -19.43 -7.60
N GLY A 321 5.21 -19.63 -8.91
CA GLY A 321 4.22 -18.92 -9.74
C GLY A 321 2.79 -19.33 -9.41
N PHE A 322 2.59 -20.61 -9.12
CA PHE A 322 1.31 -21.17 -8.69
C PHE A 322 0.73 -20.48 -7.44
N ASN A 323 1.56 -20.21 -6.43
CA ASN A 323 1.09 -19.57 -5.20
C ASN A 323 0.70 -18.12 -5.44
N TYR A 324 1.55 -17.38 -6.17
CA TYR A 324 1.33 -15.98 -6.44
C TYR A 324 0.03 -15.72 -7.21
N ASP A 325 -0.27 -16.54 -8.24
CA ASP A 325 -1.50 -16.41 -9.02
C ASP A 325 -2.75 -16.66 -8.18
N LEU A 326 -2.73 -17.67 -7.30
CA LEU A 326 -3.87 -17.95 -6.43
C LEU A 326 -4.10 -16.82 -5.43
N PHE A 327 -3.06 -16.27 -4.83
CA PHE A 327 -3.20 -15.14 -3.91
C PHE A 327 -3.74 -13.88 -4.60
N SER A 328 -3.31 -13.58 -5.82
CA SER A 328 -3.82 -12.41 -6.55
C SER A 328 -5.28 -12.56 -6.96
N ILE A 329 -5.73 -13.77 -7.31
CA ILE A 329 -7.14 -14.07 -7.54
C ILE A 329 -7.93 -13.95 -6.24
N VAL A 330 -7.42 -14.52 -5.15
CA VAL A 330 -8.08 -14.49 -3.82
C VAL A 330 -8.23 -13.05 -3.31
N ASP A 331 -7.25 -12.18 -3.52
CA ASP A 331 -7.35 -10.77 -3.14
C ASP A 331 -8.52 -10.06 -3.84
N VAL A 332 -8.74 -10.34 -5.12
CA VAL A 332 -9.87 -9.77 -5.88
C VAL A 332 -11.19 -10.43 -5.50
N TRP A 333 -11.19 -11.75 -5.31
CA TRP A 333 -12.39 -12.52 -5.04
C TRP A 333 -12.95 -12.24 -3.65
N SER A 334 -12.09 -12.19 -2.63
CA SER A 334 -12.47 -11.86 -1.24
C SER A 334 -13.18 -10.50 -1.13
N LYS A 335 -12.76 -9.49 -1.91
CA LYS A 335 -13.39 -8.16 -1.93
C LYS A 335 -14.75 -8.09 -2.63
N SER A 336 -15.10 -9.10 -3.42
CA SER A 336 -16.33 -9.10 -4.22
C SER A 336 -17.37 -10.11 -3.76
N ASN A 337 -16.92 -11.31 -3.36
CA ASN A 337 -17.77 -12.37 -2.83
C ASN A 337 -16.93 -13.33 -1.96
N PRO A 338 -16.62 -12.94 -0.71
CA PRO A 338 -15.74 -13.72 0.15
C PRO A 338 -16.31 -15.08 0.51
N SER A 339 -17.63 -15.18 0.76
CA SER A 339 -18.31 -16.46 1.02
C SER A 339 -18.08 -17.48 -0.11
N ALA A 340 -18.19 -17.07 -1.39
CA ALA A 340 -17.90 -17.97 -2.51
C ALA A 340 -16.41 -18.36 -2.59
N ALA A 341 -15.51 -17.44 -2.26
CA ALA A 341 -14.07 -17.73 -2.19
C ALA A 341 -13.76 -18.77 -1.10
N VAL A 342 -14.34 -18.62 0.10
CA VAL A 342 -14.21 -19.59 1.20
C VAL A 342 -14.69 -20.98 0.76
N ASP A 343 -15.87 -21.06 0.15
CA ASP A 343 -16.43 -22.33 -0.33
C ASP A 343 -15.51 -23.00 -1.37
N ARG A 344 -14.97 -22.22 -2.32
CA ARG A 344 -14.06 -22.74 -3.35
C ARG A 344 -12.74 -23.23 -2.77
N ILE A 345 -12.09 -22.42 -1.94
CA ILE A 345 -10.78 -22.74 -1.36
C ILE A 345 -10.90 -23.90 -0.38
N SER A 346 -12.02 -24.00 0.34
CA SER A 346 -12.31 -25.10 1.26
C SER A 346 -12.34 -26.47 0.56
N ALA A 347 -12.63 -26.50 -0.74
CA ALA A 347 -12.64 -27.72 -1.55
C ALA A 347 -11.27 -28.12 -2.13
N LEU A 348 -10.21 -27.32 -1.92
CA LEU A 348 -8.86 -27.68 -2.37
C LEU A 348 -8.25 -28.84 -1.59
N ASP A 349 -7.47 -29.65 -2.29
CA ASP A 349 -6.55 -30.63 -1.69
C ASP A 349 -5.27 -29.94 -1.20
N GLY A 350 -4.74 -30.39 -0.06
CA GLY A 350 -3.46 -29.94 0.49
C GLY A 350 -3.60 -28.89 1.59
N ASP A 351 -3.44 -29.33 2.83
CA ASP A 351 -3.85 -28.57 4.02
C ASP A 351 -3.14 -27.22 4.16
N MET A 352 -1.81 -27.18 3.99
CA MET A 352 -1.05 -25.94 4.21
C MET A 352 -1.41 -24.82 3.21
N GLN A 353 -1.52 -25.15 1.92
CA GLN A 353 -1.85 -24.17 0.89
C GLN A 353 -3.27 -23.64 1.06
N LYS A 354 -4.21 -24.56 1.33
CA LYS A 354 -5.61 -24.24 1.59
C LYS A 354 -5.73 -23.29 2.78
N GLN A 355 -5.06 -23.58 3.89
CA GLN A 355 -5.10 -22.70 5.06
C GLN A 355 -4.55 -21.30 4.74
N SER A 356 -3.37 -21.21 4.10
CA SER A 356 -2.80 -19.88 3.77
C SER A 356 -3.70 -19.02 2.86
N LEU A 357 -4.46 -19.65 1.95
CA LEU A 357 -5.42 -18.92 1.11
C LEU A 357 -6.69 -18.52 1.88
N LEU A 358 -7.17 -19.38 2.79
CA LEU A 358 -8.29 -19.05 3.68
C LEU A 358 -7.92 -17.90 4.62
N ASP A 359 -6.73 -17.93 5.22
CA ASP A 359 -6.22 -16.85 6.08
C ASP A 359 -6.18 -15.52 5.32
N ALA A 360 -5.81 -15.54 4.03
CA ALA A 360 -5.86 -14.33 3.19
C ALA A 360 -7.28 -13.86 2.92
N VAL A 361 -8.25 -14.76 2.72
CA VAL A 361 -9.67 -14.36 2.61
C VAL A 361 -10.15 -13.74 3.91
N PHE A 362 -9.94 -14.42 5.04
CA PHE A 362 -10.45 -13.97 6.34
C PHE A 362 -9.84 -12.63 6.75
N ARG A 363 -8.53 -12.43 6.56
CA ARG A 363 -7.90 -11.13 6.79
C ARG A 363 -8.49 -10.04 5.92
N ASN A 364 -8.69 -10.29 4.62
CA ASN A 364 -9.31 -9.32 3.74
C ASN A 364 -10.76 -9.01 4.13
N MET A 365 -11.51 -9.99 4.66
CA MET A 365 -12.85 -9.77 5.20
C MET A 365 -12.82 -8.90 6.45
N ALA A 366 -11.93 -9.21 7.40
CA ALA A 366 -11.78 -8.46 8.65
C ALA A 366 -11.35 -7.01 8.38
N GLU A 367 -10.45 -6.78 7.43
CA GLU A 367 -9.99 -5.44 7.03
C GLU A 367 -11.09 -4.60 6.35
N ASP A 368 -12.03 -5.23 5.65
CA ASP A 368 -13.11 -4.53 4.93
C ASP A 368 -14.33 -4.26 5.84
N ASP A 369 -14.82 -5.30 6.53
CA ASP A 369 -15.97 -5.24 7.43
C ASP A 369 -15.95 -6.43 8.43
N LEU A 370 -15.30 -6.22 9.57
CA LEU A 370 -15.19 -7.21 10.65
C LEU A 370 -16.54 -7.65 11.21
N ASP A 371 -17.50 -6.71 11.39
CA ASP A 371 -18.84 -7.03 11.89
C ASP A 371 -19.57 -7.99 10.94
N SER A 372 -19.56 -7.67 9.63
CA SER A 372 -20.13 -8.55 8.60
C SER A 372 -19.43 -9.90 8.54
N MET A 373 -18.10 -9.93 8.69
CA MET A 373 -17.34 -11.19 8.76
C MET A 373 -17.80 -12.06 9.92
N ILE A 374 -17.89 -11.50 11.14
CA ILE A 374 -18.33 -12.22 12.35
C ILE A 374 -19.73 -12.78 12.15
N GLU A 375 -20.65 -12.01 11.57
CA GLU A 375 -21.99 -12.49 11.23
C GLU A 375 -21.97 -13.63 10.20
N GLU A 376 -20.98 -13.70 9.31
CA GLU A 376 -20.89 -14.74 8.28
C GLU A 376 -20.23 -16.05 8.75
N ILE A 377 -19.39 -16.05 9.80
CA ILE A 377 -18.60 -17.22 10.25
C ILE A 377 -19.44 -18.50 10.36
N HIS A 378 -20.65 -18.41 10.93
CA HIS A 378 -21.52 -19.57 11.14
C HIS A 378 -22.01 -20.23 9.83
N ARG A 379 -21.92 -19.52 8.70
CA ARG A 379 -22.30 -20.00 7.37
C ARG A 379 -21.17 -20.72 6.66
N PHE A 380 -19.92 -20.47 7.06
CA PHE A 380 -18.77 -21.14 6.47
C PHE A 380 -18.78 -22.65 6.75
N PRO A 381 -18.08 -23.45 5.92
CA PRO A 381 -17.87 -24.87 6.17
C PRO A 381 -17.28 -25.12 7.57
N GLU A 382 -17.77 -26.15 8.27
CA GLU A 382 -17.39 -26.47 9.66
C GLU A 382 -15.86 -26.48 9.87
N GLY A 383 -15.12 -27.12 8.96
CA GLY A 383 -13.66 -27.26 9.05
C GLY A 383 -12.84 -25.99 8.85
N VAL A 384 -13.45 -24.82 8.63
CA VAL A 384 -12.73 -23.53 8.49
C VAL A 384 -13.24 -22.45 9.42
N ARG A 385 -14.30 -22.71 10.21
CA ARG A 385 -14.90 -21.71 11.09
C ARG A 385 -13.94 -21.26 12.17
N ASP A 386 -13.20 -22.18 12.77
CA ASP A 386 -12.25 -21.83 13.83
C ASP A 386 -11.10 -20.96 13.29
N SER A 387 -10.64 -21.17 12.06
CA SER A 387 -9.66 -20.27 11.42
C SER A 387 -10.23 -18.86 11.25
N ALA A 388 -11.49 -18.75 10.80
CA ALA A 388 -12.16 -17.46 10.69
C ALA A 388 -12.36 -16.78 12.06
N ARG A 389 -12.65 -17.57 13.11
CA ARG A 389 -12.77 -17.07 14.49
C ARG A 389 -11.44 -16.56 15.02
N SER A 390 -10.34 -17.27 14.78
CA SER A 390 -9.00 -16.84 15.18
C SER A 390 -8.63 -15.50 14.52
N GLU A 391 -8.86 -15.35 13.22
CA GLU A 391 -8.62 -14.07 12.52
C GLU A 391 -9.52 -12.93 13.05
N ALA A 392 -10.79 -13.23 13.34
CA ALA A 392 -11.70 -12.26 13.94
C ALA A 392 -11.22 -11.83 15.35
N ILE A 393 -10.74 -12.77 16.17
CA ILE A 393 -10.17 -12.47 17.49
C ILE A 393 -8.95 -11.56 17.34
N GLU A 394 -8.01 -11.89 16.45
CA GLU A 394 -6.82 -11.06 16.22
C GLU A 394 -7.21 -9.62 15.83
N SER A 395 -8.22 -9.47 14.96
CA SER A 395 -8.72 -8.16 14.52
C SER A 395 -9.42 -7.39 15.65
N LEU A 396 -10.27 -8.05 16.43
CA LEU A 396 -10.96 -7.45 17.59
C LEU A 396 -9.98 -7.00 18.67
N MET A 397 -8.91 -7.76 18.92
CA MET A 397 -7.89 -7.38 19.91
C MET A 397 -7.14 -6.12 19.47
N LYS A 398 -6.82 -5.96 18.17
CA LYS A 398 -6.26 -4.72 17.61
C LYS A 398 -7.20 -3.53 17.75
N GLU A 399 -8.52 -3.76 17.66
CA GLU A 399 -9.56 -2.74 17.84
C GLU A 399 -9.92 -2.47 19.31
N ASN A 400 -9.32 -3.20 20.25
CA ASN A 400 -9.61 -3.17 21.70
C ASN A 400 -11.03 -3.62 22.06
N GLU A 401 -11.60 -4.56 21.30
CA GLU A 401 -12.93 -5.14 21.50
C GLU A 401 -12.89 -6.48 22.25
N LEU A 402 -12.29 -6.47 23.44
CA LEU A 402 -12.03 -7.66 24.24
C LEU A 402 -13.29 -8.49 24.54
N GLU A 403 -14.41 -7.87 24.92
CA GLU A 403 -15.62 -8.60 25.27
C GLU A 403 -16.19 -9.41 24.09
N VAL A 404 -16.07 -8.87 22.87
CA VAL A 404 -16.49 -9.54 21.65
C VAL A 404 -15.51 -10.67 21.32
N ALA A 405 -14.19 -10.41 21.44
CA ALA A 405 -13.16 -11.42 21.21
C ALA A 405 -13.35 -12.64 22.15
N LEU A 406 -13.65 -12.41 23.43
CA LEU A 406 -13.92 -13.48 24.40
C LEU A 406 -15.21 -14.27 24.09
N ALA A 407 -16.23 -13.61 23.52
CA ALA A 407 -17.44 -14.30 23.08
C ALA A 407 -17.15 -15.23 21.90
N ILE A 408 -16.38 -14.78 20.91
CA ILE A 408 -15.96 -15.60 19.76
C ILE A 408 -15.03 -16.74 20.19
N PHE A 409 -14.07 -16.45 21.08
CA PHE A 409 -13.16 -17.44 21.67
C PHE A 409 -13.91 -18.63 22.29
N ALA A 410 -15.03 -18.37 22.98
CA ALA A 410 -15.83 -19.42 23.59
C ALA A 410 -16.40 -20.41 22.56
N GLU A 411 -16.60 -19.98 21.31
CA GLU A 411 -17.12 -20.79 20.22
C GLU A 411 -16.08 -21.62 19.45
N ILE A 412 -14.78 -21.41 19.70
CA ILE A 412 -13.73 -22.23 19.07
C ILE A 412 -13.85 -23.66 19.61
N GLU A 413 -13.93 -24.63 18.69
CA GLU A 413 -14.13 -26.04 18.98
C GLU A 413 -12.81 -26.81 19.03
N SER A 414 -11.84 -26.44 18.18
CA SER A 414 -10.50 -27.02 18.15
C SER A 414 -9.68 -26.64 19.39
N ASP A 415 -9.29 -27.62 20.20
CA ASP A 415 -8.48 -27.41 21.40
C ASP A 415 -7.13 -26.72 21.10
N GLU A 416 -6.53 -27.02 19.94
CA GLU A 416 -5.26 -26.43 19.49
C GLU A 416 -5.46 -24.95 19.15
N MET A 417 -6.43 -24.64 18.30
CA MET A 417 -6.70 -23.26 17.89
C MET A 417 -7.23 -22.41 19.05
N LYS A 418 -7.90 -23.04 20.02
CA LYS A 418 -8.33 -22.37 21.25
C LYS A 418 -7.14 -22.05 22.16
N GLN A 419 -6.09 -22.87 22.16
CA GLN A 419 -4.86 -22.53 22.87
C GLN A 419 -4.12 -21.38 22.19
N ASP A 420 -4.05 -21.37 20.86
CA ASP A 420 -3.44 -20.29 20.09
C ASP A 420 -4.19 -18.97 20.28
N ALA A 421 -5.52 -18.96 20.12
CA ALA A 421 -6.34 -17.78 20.37
C ALA A 421 -6.24 -17.30 21.83
N ALA A 422 -6.04 -18.22 22.79
CA ALA A 422 -5.84 -17.83 24.19
C ALA A 422 -4.47 -17.18 24.43
N TYR A 423 -3.45 -17.58 23.67
CA TYR A 423 -2.17 -16.91 23.65
C TYR A 423 -2.32 -15.49 23.12
N ASP A 424 -2.93 -15.32 21.95
CA ASP A 424 -3.09 -14.00 21.30
C ASP A 424 -3.88 -13.02 22.20
N ILE A 425 -5.00 -13.49 22.77
CA ILE A 425 -5.80 -12.68 23.70
C ILE A 425 -4.97 -12.26 24.93
N ALA A 426 -4.21 -13.18 25.52
CA ALA A 426 -3.39 -12.86 26.70
C ALA A 426 -2.22 -11.92 26.37
N GLU A 427 -1.61 -12.08 25.20
CA GLU A 427 -0.51 -11.25 24.71
C GLU A 427 -0.95 -9.80 24.47
N ASP A 428 -2.13 -9.57 23.90
CA ASP A 428 -2.63 -8.22 23.68
C ASP A 428 -3.27 -7.61 24.94
N TRP A 429 -4.02 -8.41 25.71
CA TRP A 429 -4.72 -7.92 26.89
C TRP A 429 -3.76 -7.50 28.01
N VAL A 430 -2.60 -8.16 28.14
CA VAL A 430 -1.61 -7.79 29.17
C VAL A 430 -1.13 -6.35 29.03
N ASP A 431 -1.12 -5.78 27.82
CA ASP A 431 -0.67 -4.41 27.62
C ASP A 431 -1.66 -3.34 28.12
N SER A 432 -2.96 -3.68 28.19
CA SER A 432 -4.01 -2.76 28.65
C SER A 432 -4.39 -2.97 30.12
N ASP A 433 -4.61 -4.22 30.54
CA ASP A 433 -4.92 -4.58 31.93
C ASP A 433 -4.23 -5.91 32.32
N PRO A 434 -2.95 -5.84 32.74
CA PRO A 434 -2.21 -7.03 33.14
C PRO A 434 -2.89 -7.84 34.25
N LYS A 435 -3.65 -7.19 35.15
CA LYS A 435 -4.30 -7.86 36.30
C LYS A 435 -5.51 -8.65 35.85
N ALA A 436 -6.35 -8.06 35.01
CA ALA A 436 -7.49 -8.78 34.45
C ALA A 436 -7.03 -9.91 33.51
N ALA A 437 -5.97 -9.69 32.72
CA ALA A 437 -5.37 -10.72 31.88
C ALA A 437 -4.88 -11.93 32.67
N ILE A 438 -4.14 -11.74 33.79
CA ILE A 438 -3.68 -12.88 34.60
C ILE A 438 -4.83 -13.59 35.30
N ASP A 439 -5.85 -12.85 35.75
CA ASP A 439 -7.04 -13.44 36.35
C ASP A 439 -7.78 -14.32 35.34
N TRP A 440 -7.91 -13.88 34.08
CA TRP A 440 -8.48 -14.68 33.00
C TRP A 440 -7.62 -15.90 32.68
N VAL A 441 -6.31 -15.72 32.48
CA VAL A 441 -5.36 -16.82 32.25
C VAL A 441 -5.43 -17.87 33.34
N LEU A 442 -5.72 -17.51 34.60
CA LEU A 442 -5.83 -18.42 35.74
C LEU A 442 -7.18 -19.14 35.88
N ASN A 443 -8.25 -18.63 35.26
CA ASN A 443 -9.59 -19.18 35.39
C ASN A 443 -10.11 -19.85 34.11
N GLU A 444 -9.54 -19.54 32.95
CA GLU A 444 -9.92 -20.15 31.68
C GLU A 444 -9.45 -21.62 31.62
N PRO A 445 -10.35 -22.59 31.35
CA PRO A 445 -9.98 -23.99 31.17
C PRO A 445 -9.05 -24.24 29.97
N ALA A 446 -9.28 -23.55 28.84
CA ALA A 446 -8.49 -23.75 27.62
C ALA A 446 -7.00 -23.40 27.80
N THR A 447 -6.67 -22.57 28.79
CA THR A 447 -5.27 -22.24 29.10
C THR A 447 -4.56 -23.31 29.92
N GLU A 448 -5.21 -24.35 30.45
CA GLU A 448 -4.62 -25.25 31.46
C GLU A 448 -3.27 -25.85 31.04
N SER A 449 -3.14 -26.29 29.79
CA SER A 449 -1.90 -26.86 29.23
C SER A 449 -0.78 -25.83 29.05
N ILE A 450 -1.14 -24.59 28.72
CA ILE A 450 -0.23 -23.48 28.42
C ILE A 450 -0.12 -22.43 29.55
N ARG A 451 -0.84 -22.63 30.65
CA ARG A 451 -1.00 -21.69 31.78
C ARG A 451 0.33 -21.24 32.35
N PRO A 452 1.33 -22.11 32.58
CA PRO A 452 2.62 -21.67 33.11
C PRO A 452 3.32 -20.66 32.20
N MET A 453 3.22 -20.84 30.88
CA MET A 453 3.79 -19.94 29.88
C MET A 453 3.07 -18.59 29.87
N LEU A 454 1.74 -18.60 29.70
CA LEU A 454 0.92 -17.38 29.69
C LEU A 454 1.04 -16.61 31.01
N SER A 455 1.07 -17.32 32.14
CA SER A 455 1.25 -16.69 33.46
C SER A 455 2.61 -16.04 33.59
N ALA A 456 3.69 -16.67 33.12
CA ALA A 456 5.02 -16.09 33.19
C ALA A 456 5.13 -14.81 32.33
N MET A 457 4.54 -14.83 31.13
CA MET A 457 4.44 -13.66 30.25
C MET A 457 3.67 -12.53 30.93
N THR A 458 2.44 -12.82 31.40
CA THR A 458 1.53 -11.83 31.97
C THR A 458 2.07 -11.23 33.28
N LEU A 459 2.62 -12.08 34.15
CA LEU A 459 3.21 -11.64 35.42
C LEU A 459 4.53 -10.90 35.24
N GLY A 460 5.29 -11.18 34.17
CA GLY A 460 6.44 -10.37 33.79
C GLY A 460 6.04 -8.91 33.59
N ARG A 461 4.93 -8.65 32.89
CA ARG A 461 4.43 -7.28 32.71
C ARG A 461 3.98 -6.62 34.02
N ILE A 462 3.28 -7.35 34.90
CA ILE A 462 2.90 -6.84 36.23
C ILE A 462 4.14 -6.46 37.05
N ALA A 463 5.18 -7.29 36.98
CA ALA A 463 6.41 -7.10 37.72
C ALA A 463 7.16 -5.81 37.34
N GLU A 464 6.85 -5.16 36.21
CA GLU A 464 7.37 -3.82 35.86
C GLU A 464 7.00 -2.75 36.89
N SER A 465 5.84 -2.91 37.54
CA SER A 465 5.29 -1.92 38.48
C SER A 465 5.06 -2.47 39.89
N ASP A 466 4.82 -3.77 40.01
CA ASP A 466 4.52 -4.45 41.27
C ASP A 466 5.24 -5.82 41.34
N PRO A 467 6.59 -5.81 41.52
CA PRO A 467 7.39 -7.04 41.53
C PRO A 467 6.98 -7.97 42.68
N GLU A 468 6.66 -7.44 43.88
CA GLU A 468 6.16 -8.26 44.98
C GLU A 468 4.79 -8.89 44.67
N GLY A 469 3.85 -8.13 44.11
CA GLY A 469 2.53 -8.65 43.73
C GLY A 469 2.64 -9.76 42.67
N ALA A 470 3.42 -9.53 41.62
CA ALA A 470 3.66 -10.53 40.57
C ALA A 470 4.26 -11.82 41.14
N PHE A 471 5.25 -11.70 42.03
CA PHE A 471 5.88 -12.83 42.68
C PHE A 471 4.90 -13.63 43.56
N GLU A 472 4.09 -12.96 44.38
CA GLU A 472 3.13 -13.64 45.25
C GLU A 472 2.04 -14.36 44.43
N ILE A 473 1.59 -13.79 43.31
CA ILE A 473 0.67 -14.48 42.38
C ILE A 473 1.36 -15.72 41.80
N ALA A 474 2.55 -15.57 41.22
CA ALA A 474 3.32 -16.67 40.62
C ALA A 474 3.54 -17.83 41.60
N ARG A 475 3.85 -17.49 42.85
CA ARG A 475 4.07 -18.46 43.93
C ARG A 475 2.79 -19.21 44.31
N ASN A 476 1.62 -18.59 44.24
CA ASN A 476 0.35 -19.24 44.58
C ASN A 476 -0.18 -20.16 43.47
N GLN A 477 0.46 -20.19 42.30
CA GLN A 477 0.09 -21.10 41.22
C GLN A 477 0.56 -22.55 41.48
N PRO A 478 -0.20 -23.57 41.03
CA PRO A 478 0.22 -24.96 41.07
C PRO A 478 1.46 -25.20 40.20
N LEU A 479 2.34 -26.09 40.66
CA LEU A 479 3.41 -26.62 39.82
C LEU A 479 2.83 -27.71 38.91
N ILE A 480 2.75 -27.46 37.60
CA ILE A 480 2.19 -28.41 36.63
C ILE A 480 3.35 -29.20 35.98
N GLY A 481 3.55 -30.45 36.44
CA GLY A 481 4.57 -31.37 35.91
C GLY A 481 5.93 -31.32 36.61
N GLU A 482 6.68 -32.43 36.57
CA GLU A 482 7.96 -32.61 37.29
C GLU A 482 9.13 -31.75 36.76
N ASN A 483 8.95 -31.18 35.56
CA ASN A 483 9.89 -30.32 34.85
C ASN A 483 9.39 -28.87 34.71
N SER A 484 8.31 -28.47 35.41
CA SER A 484 7.82 -27.10 35.32
C SER A 484 8.93 -26.14 35.71
N VAL A 485 9.36 -25.31 34.77
CA VAL A 485 9.95 -24.03 35.12
C VAL A 485 8.87 -23.33 35.91
N GLY A 486 9.01 -23.26 37.24
CA GLY A 486 7.98 -22.65 38.05
C GLY A 486 7.79 -21.22 37.56
N THR A 487 6.55 -20.84 37.23
CA THR A 487 6.19 -19.45 36.90
C THR A 487 6.82 -18.47 37.89
N GLU A 488 6.89 -18.88 39.17
CA GLU A 488 7.64 -18.21 40.24
C GLU A 488 9.12 -17.90 39.90
N ALA A 489 9.88 -18.88 39.42
CA ALA A 489 11.29 -18.68 39.06
C ALA A 489 11.43 -17.83 37.79
N SER A 490 10.53 -17.97 36.81
CA SER A 490 10.53 -17.12 35.60
C SER A 490 10.21 -15.67 35.92
N VAL A 491 9.24 -15.42 36.79
CA VAL A 491 8.90 -14.07 37.25
C VAL A 491 10.07 -13.47 38.03
N LEU A 492 10.71 -14.24 38.91
CA LEU A 492 11.88 -13.74 39.65
C LEU A 492 13.08 -13.48 38.74
N GLU A 493 13.31 -14.31 37.73
CA GLU A 493 14.32 -14.07 36.69
C GLU A 493 14.05 -12.75 35.96
N TRP A 494 12.80 -12.54 35.53
CA TRP A 494 12.38 -11.31 34.87
C TRP A 494 12.58 -10.08 35.79
N ILE A 495 12.19 -10.17 37.08
CA ILE A 495 12.43 -9.10 38.08
C ILE A 495 13.94 -8.84 38.20
N SER A 496 14.76 -9.88 38.31
CA SER A 496 16.21 -9.76 38.52
C SER A 496 16.93 -9.03 37.39
N MET A 497 16.41 -9.08 36.16
CA MET A 497 16.99 -8.38 35.01
C MET A 497 16.75 -6.87 35.02
N ARG A 498 15.76 -6.39 35.79
CA ARG A 498 15.38 -4.97 35.85
C ARG A 498 15.64 -4.34 37.20
N ASP A 499 15.39 -5.08 38.26
CA ASP A 499 15.57 -4.68 39.66
C ASP A 499 16.10 -5.86 40.47
N VAL A 500 17.42 -6.02 40.48
CA VAL A 500 18.09 -7.08 41.22
C VAL A 500 17.88 -6.95 42.73
N GLU A 501 17.64 -5.75 43.26
CA GLU A 501 17.39 -5.52 44.68
C GLU A 501 16.00 -6.03 45.11
N ALA A 502 14.98 -5.77 44.29
CA ALA A 502 13.66 -6.37 44.48
C ALA A 502 13.72 -7.90 44.41
N ALA A 503 14.48 -8.44 43.44
CA ALA A 503 14.68 -9.89 43.33
C ALA A 503 15.38 -10.47 44.56
N LEU A 504 16.44 -9.83 45.07
CA LEU A 504 17.15 -10.25 46.28
C LEU A 504 16.25 -10.27 47.52
N LYS A 505 15.37 -9.27 47.67
CA LYS A 505 14.39 -9.22 48.76
C LYS A 505 13.38 -10.37 48.71
N LEU A 506 13.04 -10.82 47.50
CA LEU A 506 12.08 -11.90 47.26
C LEU A 506 12.70 -13.29 47.29
N LEU A 507 13.99 -13.41 46.98
CA LEU A 507 14.71 -14.68 46.85
C LEU A 507 14.57 -15.64 48.06
N PRO A 508 14.62 -15.19 49.33
CA PRO A 508 14.43 -16.07 50.49
C PRO A 508 13.01 -16.63 50.63
N LYS A 509 12.03 -16.08 49.91
CA LYS A 509 10.63 -16.53 49.94
C LYS A 509 10.34 -17.63 48.91
N VAL A 510 11.28 -17.91 48.02
CA VAL A 510 11.08 -18.86 46.91
C VAL A 510 10.79 -20.27 47.44
N ARG A 511 9.90 -20.98 46.76
CA ARG A 511 9.60 -22.39 47.05
C ARG A 511 10.86 -23.28 46.93
N GLU A 512 11.05 -24.16 47.92
CA GLU A 512 12.18 -25.09 48.00
C GLU A 512 12.26 -26.07 46.80
N GLY A 513 13.44 -26.69 46.62
CA GLY A 513 13.71 -27.65 45.55
C GLY A 513 14.21 -27.00 44.26
N LYS A 514 13.82 -27.55 43.10
CA LYS A 514 14.30 -27.09 41.78
C LYS A 514 13.98 -25.61 41.50
N THR A 515 12.85 -25.10 42.00
CA THR A 515 12.46 -23.69 41.84
C THR A 515 13.46 -22.75 42.52
N LYS A 516 13.86 -23.06 43.76
CA LYS A 516 14.89 -22.34 44.50
C LYS A 516 16.22 -22.36 43.76
N GLU A 517 16.69 -23.54 43.35
CA GLU A 517 17.95 -23.67 42.61
C GLU A 517 17.99 -22.75 41.38
N ARG A 518 16.92 -22.74 40.58
CA ARG A 518 16.82 -21.89 39.38
C ARG A 518 16.77 -20.41 39.73
N ALA A 519 15.91 -20.03 40.68
CA ALA A 519 15.75 -18.65 41.13
C ALA A 519 17.08 -18.06 41.62
N TYR A 520 17.83 -18.81 42.43
CA TYR A 520 19.14 -18.39 42.91
C TYR A 520 20.13 -18.23 41.77
N VAL A 521 20.19 -19.17 40.82
CA VAL A 521 21.06 -19.02 39.63
C VAL A 521 20.69 -17.77 38.83
N SER A 522 19.40 -17.51 38.58
CA SER A 522 18.96 -16.34 37.81
C SER A 522 19.34 -15.01 38.50
N VAL A 523 19.06 -14.88 39.81
CA VAL A 523 19.42 -13.68 40.58
C VAL A 523 20.93 -13.52 40.72
N GLY A 524 21.65 -14.62 40.97
CA GLY A 524 23.11 -14.64 41.01
C GLY A 524 23.75 -14.24 39.70
N SER A 525 23.20 -14.71 38.58
CA SER A 525 23.62 -14.30 37.23
C SER A 525 23.32 -12.83 36.97
N ALA A 526 22.19 -12.29 37.45
CA ALA A 526 21.89 -10.86 37.36
C ALA A 526 22.91 -10.00 38.12
N LEU A 527 23.24 -10.38 39.37
CA LEU A 527 24.31 -9.74 40.15
C LEU A 527 25.66 -9.77 39.42
N ALA A 528 26.01 -10.92 38.83
CA ALA A 528 27.23 -11.09 38.07
C ALA A 528 27.28 -10.15 36.84
N ARG A 529 26.14 -9.93 36.15
CA ARG A 529 26.03 -8.96 35.04
C ARG A 529 26.23 -7.51 35.49
N GLU A 530 25.87 -7.19 36.72
CA GLU A 530 26.10 -5.87 37.32
C GLU A 530 27.50 -5.69 37.93
N GLY A 531 28.40 -6.68 37.79
CA GLY A 531 29.75 -6.62 38.36
C GLY A 531 29.82 -6.95 39.85
N ARG A 532 28.73 -7.45 40.44
CA ARG A 532 28.60 -7.80 41.86
C ARG A 532 28.84 -9.30 42.11
N LEU A 533 29.90 -9.83 41.50
CA LEU A 533 30.19 -11.28 41.54
C LEU A 533 30.45 -11.79 42.97
N SER A 534 31.10 -10.99 43.83
CA SER A 534 31.34 -11.39 45.22
C SER A 534 30.03 -11.62 45.97
N GLU A 535 29.04 -10.75 45.80
CA GLU A 535 27.69 -10.92 46.39
C GLU A 535 26.98 -12.13 45.78
N SER A 536 27.11 -12.34 44.47
CA SER A 536 26.56 -13.51 43.78
C SER A 536 27.10 -14.83 44.35
N ILE A 537 28.42 -14.91 44.63
CA ILE A 537 29.04 -16.11 45.20
C ILE A 537 28.48 -16.42 46.59
N GLU A 538 28.18 -15.41 47.41
CA GLU A 538 27.63 -15.61 48.75
C GLU A 538 26.24 -16.27 48.74
N LEU A 539 25.43 -16.03 47.69
CA LEU A 539 24.11 -16.64 47.55
C LEU A 539 24.16 -18.18 47.45
N ALA A 540 25.29 -18.76 47.04
CA ALA A 540 25.45 -20.21 47.00
C ALA A 540 25.30 -20.87 48.39
N ASN A 541 25.56 -20.13 49.48
CA ASN A 541 25.45 -20.65 50.84
C ASN A 541 24.03 -21.10 51.22
N ASP A 542 23.00 -20.59 50.52
CA ASP A 542 21.61 -20.98 50.71
C ASP A 542 21.18 -22.19 49.85
N LEU A 543 22.08 -22.69 49.01
CA LEU A 543 21.89 -23.87 48.17
C LEU A 543 22.62 -25.10 48.75
N PRO A 544 22.13 -26.32 48.46
CA PRO A 544 22.86 -27.55 48.79
C PRO A 544 24.28 -27.54 48.19
N VAL A 545 25.25 -28.09 48.92
CA VAL A 545 26.67 -28.09 48.54
C VAL A 545 26.88 -28.76 47.18
N GLU A 546 26.06 -29.75 46.84
CA GLU A 546 26.10 -30.45 45.55
C GLU A 546 25.77 -29.54 44.36
N ARG A 547 25.14 -28.39 44.59
CA ARG A 547 24.77 -27.39 43.57
C ARG A 547 25.79 -26.27 43.41
N HIS A 548 26.69 -26.09 44.39
CA HIS A 548 27.65 -24.99 44.42
C HIS A 548 28.47 -24.91 43.14
N ASP A 549 28.98 -26.03 42.66
CA ASP A 549 29.80 -26.06 41.46
C ASP A 549 29.05 -25.60 40.20
N SER A 550 27.84 -26.12 40.00
CA SER A 550 26.97 -25.71 38.89
C SER A 550 26.56 -24.24 38.98
N TYR A 551 26.33 -23.75 40.20
CA TYR A 551 25.99 -22.35 40.46
C TYR A 551 27.17 -21.41 40.13
N TYR A 552 28.36 -21.68 40.69
CA TYR A 552 29.56 -20.89 40.45
C TYR A 552 29.93 -20.87 38.97
N THR A 553 29.77 -21.99 38.28
CA THR A 553 29.98 -22.07 36.82
C THR A 553 29.01 -21.15 36.07
N ALA A 554 27.73 -21.15 36.43
CA ALA A 554 26.72 -20.31 35.77
C ALA A 554 26.98 -18.81 35.99
N VAL A 555 27.27 -18.38 37.22
CA VAL A 555 27.49 -16.96 37.52
C VAL A 555 28.85 -16.47 37.01
N GLY A 556 29.88 -17.31 37.07
CA GLY A 556 31.22 -17.03 36.53
C GLY A 556 31.22 -16.85 35.02
N THR A 557 30.61 -17.79 34.28
CA THR A 557 30.46 -17.66 32.82
C THR A 557 29.63 -16.45 32.42
N THR A 558 28.58 -16.11 33.20
CA THR A 558 27.75 -14.92 32.98
C THR A 558 28.56 -13.62 33.14
N ALA A 559 29.35 -13.50 34.21
CA ALA A 559 30.20 -12.33 34.48
C ALA A 559 31.11 -12.00 33.29
N VAL A 560 31.72 -13.02 32.69
CA VAL A 560 32.66 -12.88 31.57
C VAL A 560 31.96 -12.63 30.24
N THR A 561 30.78 -13.21 30.05
CA THR A 561 30.00 -13.16 28.82
C THR A 561 29.36 -11.78 28.58
N LEU A 562 28.78 -11.17 29.62
CA LEU A 562 27.99 -9.93 29.50
C LEU A 562 28.65 -8.71 30.15
N GLY A 563 29.56 -8.90 31.12
CA GLY A 563 30.36 -7.79 31.68
C GLY A 563 31.16 -7.04 30.61
N GLY A 564 31.52 -7.71 29.51
CA GLY A 564 32.21 -7.08 28.37
C GLY A 564 31.39 -6.12 27.51
N MET A 565 30.06 -6.05 27.65
CA MET A 565 29.20 -5.15 26.84
C MET A 565 28.99 -3.78 27.49
N ARG A 566 29.25 -3.62 28.80
CA ARG A 566 29.26 -2.32 29.45
C ARG A 566 30.70 -1.82 29.52
N SER A 567 30.99 -0.68 28.90
CA SER A 567 32.32 -0.03 28.88
C SER A 567 32.91 0.28 30.26
N ASP A 568 32.12 0.12 31.32
CA ASP A 568 32.40 0.65 32.66
C ASP A 568 32.76 -0.46 33.68
N SER A 569 32.69 -1.75 33.33
CA SER A 569 33.14 -2.81 34.25
C SER A 569 34.66 -2.96 34.17
N ASN A 570 35.38 -2.30 35.08
CA ASN A 570 36.84 -2.39 35.22
C ASN A 570 37.36 -3.74 35.76
N THR A 571 36.50 -4.76 35.90
CA THR A 571 36.88 -6.05 36.49
C THR A 571 37.59 -6.92 35.46
N SER A 572 38.84 -7.29 35.75
CA SER A 572 39.61 -8.20 34.89
C SER A 572 38.97 -9.59 34.87
N ILE A 573 39.14 -10.31 33.76
CA ILE A 573 38.79 -11.74 33.68
C ILE A 573 39.51 -12.54 34.79
N PHE A 574 40.74 -12.16 35.12
CA PHE A 574 41.52 -12.81 36.16
C PHE A 574 40.97 -12.54 37.56
N ASP A 575 40.49 -11.32 37.82
CA ASP A 575 39.79 -11.00 39.09
C ASP A 575 38.52 -11.85 39.24
N THR A 576 37.81 -12.09 38.14
CA THR A 576 36.63 -12.97 38.11
C THR A 576 37.01 -14.41 38.44
N LEU A 577 38.08 -14.93 37.84
CA LEU A 577 38.56 -16.29 38.10
C LEU A 577 39.07 -16.46 39.53
N ASP A 578 39.78 -15.47 40.08
CA ASP A 578 40.29 -15.50 41.45
C ASP A 578 39.16 -15.51 42.50
N LEU A 579 38.03 -14.89 42.20
CA LEU A 579 36.85 -14.88 43.07
C LEU A 579 36.11 -16.22 43.07
N LEU A 580 36.11 -16.97 41.97
CA LEU A 580 35.34 -18.21 41.86
C LEU A 580 35.91 -19.30 42.79
N PRO A 581 35.11 -19.89 43.71
CA PRO A 581 35.63 -20.85 44.68
C PRO A 581 36.00 -22.21 44.06
N SER A 582 35.29 -22.63 43.01
CA SER A 582 35.46 -23.94 42.39
C SER A 582 36.49 -23.93 41.26
N GLU A 583 37.35 -24.96 41.23
CA GLU A 583 38.27 -25.24 40.11
C GLU A 583 37.53 -25.50 38.81
N THR A 584 36.45 -26.29 38.85
CA THR A 584 35.61 -26.56 37.67
C THR A 584 34.95 -25.27 37.18
N ALA A 585 34.43 -24.42 38.08
CA ALA A 585 33.87 -23.13 37.70
C ALA A 585 34.91 -22.19 37.06
N ARG A 586 36.14 -22.14 37.60
CA ARG A 586 37.26 -21.39 37.01
C ARG A 586 37.59 -21.91 35.61
N SER A 587 37.75 -23.22 35.47
CA SER A 587 38.04 -23.88 34.19
C SER A 587 36.98 -23.60 33.13
N LYS A 588 35.70 -23.82 33.43
CA LYS A 588 34.59 -23.58 32.50
C LYS A 588 34.44 -22.09 32.14
N THR A 589 34.68 -21.20 33.11
CA THR A 589 34.66 -19.75 32.88
C THR A 589 35.81 -19.30 31.96
N ALA A 590 37.03 -19.81 32.17
CA ALA A 590 38.18 -19.55 31.32
C ALA A 590 37.98 -20.12 29.90
N SER A 591 37.46 -21.34 29.79
CA SER A 591 37.10 -21.97 28.50
C SER A 591 36.10 -21.13 27.72
N SER A 592 35.05 -20.62 28.39
CA SER A 592 34.07 -19.72 27.78
C SER A 592 34.68 -18.39 27.33
N ALA A 593 35.67 -17.85 28.06
CA ALA A 593 36.37 -16.63 27.69
C ALA A 593 37.20 -16.83 26.41
N ILE A 594 37.95 -17.95 26.33
CA ILE A 594 38.80 -18.30 25.19
C ILE A 594 37.95 -18.51 23.92
N LEU A 595 36.89 -19.31 24.01
CA LEU A 595 36.00 -19.57 22.88
C LEU A 595 35.38 -18.28 22.31
N ARG A 596 34.98 -17.33 23.17
CA ARG A 596 34.45 -16.04 22.72
C ARG A 596 35.51 -15.16 22.08
N ASN A 597 36.75 -15.24 22.54
CA ASN A 597 37.84 -14.44 21.99
C ASN A 597 38.07 -14.67 20.49
N SER A 598 37.78 -15.89 20.02
CA SER A 598 37.84 -16.23 18.59
C SER A 598 36.96 -15.31 17.72
N PHE A 599 35.87 -14.77 18.29
CA PHE A 599 34.96 -13.83 17.63
C PHE A 599 35.24 -12.38 18.01
N SER A 600 35.47 -12.08 19.30
CA SER A 600 35.53 -10.70 19.80
C SER A 600 36.92 -10.07 19.80
N LYS A 601 38.00 -10.88 19.73
CA LYS A 601 39.40 -10.45 19.87
C LYS A 601 39.64 -9.50 21.06
N LYS A 602 38.99 -9.79 22.18
CA LYS A 602 39.01 -8.98 23.41
C LYS A 602 40.29 -9.18 24.22
N TYR A 603 40.87 -10.39 24.16
CA TYR A 603 42.04 -10.81 24.91
C TYR A 603 43.23 -11.04 23.98
N SER A 604 44.42 -10.66 24.44
CA SER A 604 45.69 -10.90 23.75
C SER A 604 46.11 -12.37 23.79
N ASP A 605 47.02 -12.77 22.91
CA ASP A 605 47.54 -14.14 22.88
C ASP A 605 48.19 -14.56 24.21
N GLU A 606 48.84 -13.63 24.91
CA GLU A 606 49.44 -13.86 26.23
C GLU A 606 48.37 -14.08 27.32
N GLU A 607 47.28 -13.34 27.26
CA GLU A 607 46.13 -13.53 28.16
C GLU A 607 45.42 -14.85 27.87
N ILE A 608 45.32 -15.26 26.60
CA ILE A 608 44.74 -16.55 26.20
C ILE A 608 45.59 -17.71 26.71
N GLU A 609 46.91 -17.64 26.59
CA GLU A 609 47.81 -18.66 27.18
C GLU A 609 47.69 -18.69 28.70
N THR A 610 47.53 -17.54 29.35
CA THR A 610 47.28 -17.47 30.79
C THR A 610 45.94 -18.12 31.16
N LEU A 611 44.88 -17.90 30.37
CA LEU A 611 43.57 -18.50 30.57
C LEU A 611 43.58 -20.02 30.39
N LYS A 612 44.38 -20.55 29.44
CA LYS A 612 44.58 -22.00 29.29
C LYS A 612 45.15 -22.64 30.54
N GLY A 613 45.94 -21.91 31.33
CA GLY A 613 46.46 -22.36 32.63
C GLY A 613 45.39 -22.60 33.70
N TYR A 614 44.17 -22.09 33.52
CA TYR A 614 43.02 -22.35 34.41
C TYR A 614 42.18 -23.56 33.97
N LEU A 615 42.46 -24.15 32.81
CA LEU A 615 41.70 -25.28 32.28
C LEU A 615 42.12 -26.59 32.94
N THR A 616 41.13 -27.45 33.21
CA THR A 616 41.40 -28.87 33.50
C THR A 616 41.93 -29.57 32.24
N GLU A 617 42.62 -30.70 32.40
CA GLU A 617 43.10 -31.48 31.24
C GLU A 617 41.97 -31.89 30.29
N GLU A 618 40.79 -32.19 30.85
CA GLU A 618 39.59 -32.52 30.08
C GLU A 618 39.06 -31.31 29.30
N ASP A 619 38.95 -30.14 29.95
CA ASP A 619 38.46 -28.92 29.31
C ASP A 619 39.42 -28.36 28.26
N LEU A 620 40.73 -28.51 28.47
CA LEU A 620 41.75 -28.14 27.49
C LEU A 620 41.62 -29.00 26.23
N LYS A 621 41.47 -30.33 26.40
CA LYS A 621 41.27 -31.25 25.28
C LYS A 621 39.97 -30.96 24.53
N ASP A 622 38.88 -30.72 25.25
CA ASP A 622 37.58 -30.36 24.66
C ASP A 622 37.64 -29.03 23.90
N LEU A 623 38.43 -28.08 24.38
CA LEU A 623 38.65 -26.78 23.73
C LEU A 623 39.42 -26.95 22.42
N GLU A 624 40.53 -27.71 22.42
CA GLU A 624 41.33 -28.02 21.23
C GLU A 624 40.48 -28.73 20.16
N GLU A 625 39.66 -29.71 20.54
CA GLU A 625 38.72 -30.40 19.62
C GLU A 625 37.62 -29.48 19.06
N ARG A 626 37.29 -28.36 19.72
CA ARG A 626 36.31 -27.37 19.26
C ARG A 626 36.94 -26.31 18.35
N GLU A 627 38.15 -25.86 18.65
CA GLU A 627 38.91 -24.95 17.79
C GLU A 627 39.20 -25.60 16.43
N ASP A 628 39.62 -26.88 16.41
CA ASP A 628 39.82 -27.65 15.17
C ASP A 628 38.54 -27.76 14.30
N ARG A 629 37.36 -27.76 14.93
CA ARG A 629 36.05 -27.79 14.25
C ARG A 629 35.65 -26.43 13.68
N LEU A 630 35.98 -25.34 14.37
CA LEU A 630 35.73 -23.97 13.90
C LEU A 630 36.62 -23.63 12.70
N ASP A 631 37.85 -24.13 12.68
CA ASP A 631 38.79 -23.96 11.55
C ASP A 631 38.42 -24.82 10.33
N SER A 632 37.66 -25.91 10.50
CA SER A 632 37.25 -26.83 9.42
C SER A 632 35.88 -26.53 8.80
N PHE A 633 35.08 -25.63 9.40
CA PHE A 633 33.81 -25.14 8.84
C PHE A 633 33.68 -23.62 9.04
N PRO A 634 34.03 -22.78 8.04
CA PRO A 634 33.74 -21.36 8.10
C PRO A 634 32.22 -21.17 7.99
N MET A 635 31.54 -20.97 9.12
CA MET A 635 30.12 -20.58 9.12
C MET A 635 29.95 -19.20 8.46
N PRO A 636 28.91 -18.97 7.65
CA PRO A 636 28.57 -17.64 7.17
C PRO A 636 28.22 -16.76 8.37
N LEU A 637 28.82 -15.57 8.43
CA LEU A 637 28.49 -14.50 9.37
C LEU A 637 27.01 -14.11 9.20
N PHE A 638 26.12 -14.66 10.02
CA PHE A 638 24.83 -14.02 10.30
C PHE A 638 25.06 -12.97 11.38
N GLY A 639 24.95 -11.70 10.99
CA GLY A 639 24.99 -10.55 11.89
C GLY A 639 23.80 -10.59 12.86
N PHE A 640 24.10 -10.38 14.13
CA PHE A 640 23.14 -9.99 15.17
C PHE A 640 23.24 -8.49 15.39
#